data_AF-C7H1Z6-F1
#
_entry.id   AF-C7H1Z6-F1
#
_cell.length_a   1.000
_cell.length_b   1.000
_cell.length_c   1.000
_cell.angle_alpha   90.00
_cell.angle_beta   90.00
_cell.angle_gamma   90.00
#
_symmetry.space_group_name_H-M   'P 1'
#
loop_
_entity.id
_entity.type
_entity.pdbx_description
1 polymer ?
#
loop_
_entity_poly.entity_id
_entity_poly.type
_entity_poly.pdbx_seq_one_letter_code
_entity_poly.pdbx_strand_id
1 'polypeptide(L)'
;MLMLQPSAHFSREAAAMTDFSEQPDTPGPQPRQGAKASSGSERENREFSSASSGPTLPVSAVTVEEGMLSLAEAEELEAAVLPEEVLQPASTPHSRAAQTSRERIRLRIIGKPPFIVFRPICRRNCSGTFLVYCSAGLLSIGVRRTIFHPGCANYTNFCRFFLSRAGLTFFALARIIRPWSNWEKRVKNRKKGEKRMQKFLRRLERFSQSLLSPLSYLSAAGLLLVLGALLTSKPLCQALPVLQWAPLQLIGQLLYNGMMVLINNLSVILCVGVAAVRAKTEKQDAALLALMAYLVFLTANHTALEALGLLAQPNGMTGLAGTGQTTILGIQVVDTGVASGIVLGFAAAWLFNRTCEKQFYGMITQLYSGLRWSFLWLSALAVALGLGFCFVCPPLQRAVSALTGWIAASGNAGVFLYGFLERLLIPTGLHHLIYMPFQFSSLGGSLTVGSVTYTGAYAVCMTEYTMGLPLSDGIVWMYTGFTKTFGYLGIAAAFIFTARRENRARTAAAMIPLAVTASVASITEPIDFLFCFVSPLLWVAHAVITGGFMVLLHVLHVRAFTSNLLGSLVFNLSAGEQLQNMPLLYLLGLAETLTYFAVFSVLIKAKDLPTPGREAALSADQSPYADPQEVCRFIAALGGPENIAQLGNCFTRLRLTVRDASLLDMGALLSLPHKGLVVQGTRVQLVCGLHAAQLRHALEQQLAEMAPV
;
A
#
# COMPACT_ATOMS: atom_id res chain seq x y z
N MET A 1 5.87 -13.42 -15.71
CA MET A 1 5.70 -14.03 -17.06
C MET A 1 7.00 -14.18 -17.88
N LEU A 2 8.20 -13.89 -17.34
CA LEU A 2 9.48 -14.12 -18.07
C LEU A 2 9.79 -15.59 -18.44
N MET A 3 8.98 -16.56 -17.97
CA MET A 3 9.08 -18.00 -18.28
C MET A 3 8.08 -18.50 -19.34
N LEU A 4 7.39 -17.66 -20.14
CA LEU A 4 6.40 -18.16 -21.14
C LEU A 4 6.39 -17.48 -22.52
N GLN A 5 7.28 -16.51 -22.78
CA GLN A 5 7.42 -15.91 -24.11
C GLN A 5 8.84 -16.05 -24.65
N PRO A 6 9.06 -16.93 -25.66
CA PRO A 6 10.13 -16.73 -26.62
C PRO A 6 9.93 -15.38 -27.32
N SER A 7 11.01 -14.68 -27.64
CA SER A 7 10.94 -13.50 -28.49
C SER A 7 10.47 -13.87 -29.90
N ALA A 8 9.92 -12.90 -30.65
CA ALA A 8 9.36 -13.14 -32.00
C ALA A 8 10.40 -13.66 -33.02
N HIS A 9 11.70 -13.61 -32.69
CA HIS A 9 12.78 -14.18 -33.48
C HIS A 9 12.73 -15.71 -33.50
N PHE A 10 12.52 -16.34 -32.33
CA PHE A 10 12.53 -17.79 -32.16
C PHE A 10 11.39 -18.47 -32.94
N SER A 11 10.26 -17.78 -33.12
CA SER A 11 9.14 -18.25 -33.93
C SER A 11 9.48 -18.37 -35.43
N ARG A 12 10.46 -17.60 -35.94
CA ARG A 12 10.91 -17.71 -37.34
C ARG A 12 11.86 -18.88 -37.53
N GLU A 13 12.76 -19.12 -36.58
CA GLU A 13 13.71 -20.23 -36.62
C GLU A 13 13.00 -21.58 -36.44
N ALA A 14 12.00 -21.67 -35.54
CA ALA A 14 11.19 -22.86 -35.38
C ALA A 14 10.34 -23.18 -36.64
N ALA A 15 9.77 -22.17 -37.30
CA ALA A 15 9.03 -22.36 -38.56
C ALA A 15 9.94 -22.80 -39.73
N ALA A 16 11.18 -22.32 -39.77
CA ALA A 16 12.16 -22.74 -40.78
C ALA A 16 12.65 -24.19 -40.60
N MET A 17 12.45 -24.79 -39.42
CA MET A 17 12.78 -26.20 -39.17
C MET A 17 11.65 -27.18 -39.55
N THR A 18 10.41 -26.71 -39.76
CA THR A 18 9.27 -27.57 -40.12
C THR A 18 9.11 -27.83 -41.62
N ASP A 19 9.79 -27.08 -42.49
CA ASP A 19 9.71 -27.26 -43.96
C ASP A 19 10.68 -28.34 -44.52
N PHE A 20 11.48 -28.99 -43.67
CA PHE A 20 12.51 -29.97 -44.08
C PHE A 20 12.07 -31.44 -43.87
N SER A 21 10.89 -31.83 -44.37
CA SER A 21 10.45 -33.23 -44.30
C SER A 21 9.61 -33.76 -45.48
N GLU A 22 9.86 -33.34 -46.73
CA GLU A 22 9.23 -33.99 -47.90
C GLU A 22 10.01 -33.80 -49.23
N GLN A 23 10.92 -34.73 -49.58
CA GLN A 23 11.21 -35.23 -50.96
C GLN A 23 12.39 -36.25 -50.97
N PRO A 24 12.44 -37.21 -51.92
CA PRO A 24 13.46 -38.28 -51.99
C PRO A 24 14.67 -37.99 -52.90
N ASP A 25 15.67 -38.88 -52.87
CA ASP A 25 17.04 -38.73 -53.40
C ASP A 25 17.23 -38.50 -54.91
N THR A 26 18.29 -37.77 -55.28
CA THR A 26 19.22 -38.10 -56.41
C THR A 26 20.54 -37.28 -56.32
N PRO A 27 21.71 -37.75 -56.83
CA PRO A 27 23.01 -37.20 -56.42
C PRO A 27 23.83 -36.38 -57.45
N GLY A 28 24.17 -35.13 -57.10
CA GLY A 28 25.35 -34.35 -57.57
C GLY A 28 25.33 -33.76 -59.00
N PRO A 29 26.36 -32.99 -59.43
CA PRO A 29 27.56 -32.53 -58.69
C PRO A 29 27.80 -30.98 -58.70
N GLN A 30 28.87 -30.54 -58.01
CA GLN A 30 29.49 -29.18 -58.02
C GLN A 30 30.84 -29.21 -58.82
N PRO A 31 31.69 -28.14 -58.90
CA PRO A 31 31.57 -26.69 -58.59
C PRO A 31 32.13 -25.72 -59.70
N ARG A 32 32.08 -24.38 -59.48
CA ARG A 32 33.04 -23.28 -59.89
C ARG A 32 32.35 -21.89 -59.81
N GLN A 33 33.00 -20.72 -59.79
CA GLN A 33 34.25 -20.20 -59.17
C GLN A 33 34.36 -18.66 -59.42
N GLY A 34 34.81 -17.86 -58.43
CA GLY A 34 35.38 -16.50 -58.62
C GLY A 34 34.43 -15.29 -58.69
N ALA A 35 34.89 -14.02 -58.66
CA ALA A 35 36.19 -13.46 -58.22
C ALA A 35 36.20 -11.90 -58.15
N LYS A 36 36.98 -11.31 -57.20
CA LYS A 36 37.44 -9.89 -57.12
C LYS A 36 36.34 -8.81 -56.88
N ALA A 37 36.46 -7.83 -55.96
CA ALA A 37 37.42 -6.71 -55.78
C ALA A 37 37.16 -5.52 -56.77
N SER A 38 37.38 -4.23 -56.45
CA SER A 38 38.19 -3.59 -55.39
C SER A 38 37.82 -2.11 -55.10
N SER A 39 38.08 -1.64 -53.86
CA SER A 39 38.56 -0.29 -53.42
C SER A 39 38.14 1.02 -54.12
N GLY A 40 37.78 2.03 -53.31
CA GLY A 40 37.83 3.46 -53.69
C GLY A 40 37.35 4.39 -52.56
N SER A 41 38.03 5.51 -52.34
CA SER A 41 37.70 6.52 -51.31
C SER A 41 37.93 7.93 -51.83
N GLU A 42 37.10 8.91 -51.44
CA GLU A 42 37.51 10.24 -50.91
C GLU A 42 36.30 11.10 -50.48
N ARG A 43 36.51 12.40 -50.23
CA ARG A 43 35.64 13.28 -49.41
C ARG A 43 34.93 14.41 -50.20
N GLU A 44 33.90 14.95 -49.52
CA GLU A 44 33.64 16.39 -49.28
C GLU A 44 32.58 17.19 -50.09
N ASN A 45 31.92 18.07 -49.31
CA ASN A 45 31.24 19.35 -49.63
C ASN A 45 29.86 19.46 -50.34
N ARG A 46 28.86 19.76 -49.49
CA ARG A 46 27.85 20.86 -49.53
C ARG A 46 27.10 21.25 -50.83
N GLU A 47 25.76 21.19 -50.71
CA GLU A 47 24.75 22.23 -51.02
C GLU A 47 24.76 22.98 -52.37
N PHE A 48 23.70 22.82 -53.17
CA PHE A 48 22.85 23.93 -53.65
C PHE A 48 21.43 23.46 -54.06
N SER A 49 20.54 24.38 -54.49
CA SER A 49 19.08 24.17 -54.60
C SER A 49 18.41 24.83 -55.84
N SER A 50 17.34 24.20 -56.37
CA SER A 50 16.28 24.77 -57.23
C SER A 50 15.11 23.76 -57.36
N ALA A 51 13.85 24.04 -56.97
CA ALA A 51 12.78 24.77 -57.71
C ALA A 51 12.23 24.03 -58.95
N SER A 52 10.94 24.02 -59.31
CA SER A 52 9.71 24.76 -58.91
C SER A 52 8.47 23.81 -58.96
N SER A 53 7.16 24.14 -58.83
CA SER A 53 6.36 25.35 -59.08
C SER A 53 5.02 25.40 -58.29
N GLY A 54 4.36 26.57 -58.24
CA GLY A 54 3.00 26.79 -57.67
C GLY A 54 1.90 26.95 -58.75
N PRO A 55 0.81 27.77 -58.58
CA PRO A 55 0.69 28.91 -57.64
C PRO A 55 -0.72 29.23 -57.01
N THR A 56 -0.72 30.11 -55.99
CA THR A 56 -1.65 31.26 -55.62
C THR A 56 -3.10 31.37 -56.15
N LEU A 57 -4.11 32.00 -55.52
CA LEU A 57 -4.33 32.80 -54.26
C LEU A 57 -5.89 32.86 -54.02
N PRO A 58 -6.61 33.82 -53.34
CA PRO A 58 -6.30 35.11 -52.68
C PRO A 58 -6.86 35.28 -51.23
N VAL A 59 -7.05 36.53 -50.78
CA VAL A 59 -7.59 36.98 -49.48
C VAL A 59 -8.49 38.22 -49.68
N SER A 60 -9.52 38.43 -48.83
CA SER A 60 -10.39 39.62 -48.79
C SER A 60 -10.73 40.05 -47.35
N ALA A 61 -11.20 41.28 -47.13
CA ALA A 61 -11.53 41.87 -45.82
C ALA A 61 -12.64 42.95 -45.92
N VAL A 62 -13.03 43.56 -44.77
CA VAL A 62 -14.01 44.69 -44.61
C VAL A 62 -15.48 44.20 -44.75
N THR A 63 -16.52 44.70 -44.04
CA THR A 63 -16.72 45.96 -43.28
C THR A 63 -17.21 45.77 -41.80
N VAL A 64 -17.92 46.77 -41.27
CA VAL A 64 -18.49 47.00 -39.91
C VAL A 64 -20.00 47.31 -40.04
N GLU A 65 -20.80 46.96 -39.04
CA GLU A 65 -22.01 47.66 -38.53
C GLU A 65 -22.11 47.30 -37.03
N GLU A 66 -21.90 48.19 -36.06
CA GLU A 66 -22.73 49.31 -35.55
C GLU A 66 -23.97 48.91 -34.74
N GLY A 67 -24.11 49.53 -33.55
CA GLY A 67 -25.13 49.27 -32.54
C GLY A 67 -24.80 50.01 -31.23
N MET A 68 -25.41 51.19 -31.04
CA MET A 68 -25.11 52.14 -29.95
C MET A 68 -25.53 51.60 -28.55
N LEU A 69 -24.93 52.02 -27.42
CA LEU A 69 -24.97 53.38 -26.85
C LEU A 69 -23.82 53.69 -25.86
N SER A 70 -23.35 54.95 -25.93
CA SER A 70 -22.77 55.88 -24.92
C SER A 70 -22.15 55.35 -23.60
N LEU A 71 -20.96 55.78 -23.12
CA LEU A 71 -20.49 57.16 -22.82
C LEU A 71 -21.37 57.91 -21.76
N ALA A 72 -20.84 58.67 -20.79
CA ALA A 72 -19.46 58.94 -20.34
C ALA A 72 -19.46 59.42 -18.86
N GLU A 73 -18.29 59.81 -18.35
CA GLU A 73 -18.09 60.76 -17.22
C GLU A 73 -18.59 60.34 -15.81
N ALA A 74 -18.29 61.05 -14.71
CA ALA A 74 -17.06 61.67 -14.17
C ALA A 74 -17.38 62.21 -12.75
N GLU A 75 -16.37 62.62 -11.95
CA GLU A 75 -16.52 63.41 -10.69
C GLU A 75 -17.33 62.72 -9.56
N GLU A 76 -17.37 63.13 -8.27
CA GLU A 76 -16.41 63.74 -7.32
C GLU A 76 -16.73 63.09 -5.93
N LEU A 77 -15.83 62.86 -4.97
CA LEU A 77 -14.96 63.74 -4.16
C LEU A 77 -15.69 64.54 -3.06
N GLU A 78 -15.96 63.90 -1.91
CA GLU A 78 -15.94 64.46 -0.53
C GLU A 78 -15.95 63.24 0.45
N ALA A 79 -15.24 63.14 1.59
CA ALA A 79 -14.63 64.06 2.55
C ALA A 79 -15.55 64.57 3.68
N ALA A 80 -15.88 63.70 4.63
CA ALA A 80 -16.46 64.05 5.93
C ALA A 80 -15.76 63.28 7.08
N VAL A 81 -15.68 63.90 8.27
CA VAL A 81 -14.73 63.55 9.35
C VAL A 81 -15.34 63.87 10.74
N LEU A 82 -14.85 63.17 11.79
CA LEU A 82 -15.16 63.34 13.24
C LEU A 82 -16.56 62.89 13.74
N PRO A 83 -16.77 62.68 15.06
CA PRO A 83 -15.80 62.58 16.17
C PRO A 83 -15.91 61.29 17.03
N GLU A 84 -14.97 61.13 17.97
CA GLU A 84 -15.18 60.35 19.20
C GLU A 84 -16.08 61.13 20.19
N GLU A 85 -16.84 60.43 21.05
CA GLU A 85 -16.84 60.66 22.51
C GLU A 85 -17.52 59.45 23.20
N VAL A 86 -16.79 58.73 24.07
CA VAL A 86 -16.74 58.89 25.54
C VAL A 86 -18.04 58.51 26.26
N LEU A 87 -18.03 57.33 26.90
CA LEU A 87 -18.65 57.14 28.21
C LEU A 87 -17.93 56.02 29.02
N GLN A 88 -17.04 56.41 29.93
CA GLN A 88 -16.68 55.64 31.13
C GLN A 88 -17.06 56.49 32.34
N PRO A 89 -17.68 55.92 33.38
CA PRO A 89 -16.94 55.38 34.54
C PRO A 89 -17.51 54.02 35.04
N ALA A 90 -16.90 53.24 35.96
CA ALA A 90 -15.55 53.16 36.52
C ALA A 90 -15.41 51.84 37.34
N SER A 91 -14.31 51.72 38.12
CA SER A 91 -14.11 50.87 39.31
C SER A 91 -13.97 49.33 39.22
N THR A 92 -12.74 48.92 38.90
CA THR A 92 -11.90 47.95 39.70
C THR A 92 -12.25 46.44 39.75
N PRO A 93 -11.27 45.55 40.08
CA PRO A 93 -11.31 44.14 39.68
C PRO A 93 -11.52 43.13 40.82
N HIS A 94 -12.09 41.95 40.49
CA HIS A 94 -11.94 40.75 41.32
C HIS A 94 -11.77 39.45 40.51
N SER A 95 -10.93 38.57 41.04
CA SER A 95 -10.52 37.28 40.46
C SER A 95 -11.65 36.25 40.43
N ARG A 96 -11.96 35.66 39.25
CA ARG A 96 -12.81 34.47 39.15
C ARG A 96 -12.04 33.20 39.51
N ALA A 97 -12.17 32.77 40.77
CA ALA A 97 -11.76 31.44 41.21
C ALA A 97 -12.69 30.35 40.63
N ALA A 98 -12.17 29.14 40.40
CA ALA A 98 -12.93 28.04 39.81
C ALA A 98 -13.97 27.46 40.77
N GLN A 99 -15.24 27.52 40.37
CA GLN A 99 -16.39 27.06 41.15
C GLN A 99 -16.44 25.52 41.18
N THR A 100 -16.07 24.92 42.32
CA THR A 100 -16.09 23.46 42.51
C THR A 100 -17.28 23.01 43.35
N SER A 101 -18.05 22.04 42.83
CA SER A 101 -19.26 21.53 43.47
C SER A 101 -18.93 20.60 44.66
N ARG A 102 -19.46 20.94 45.84
CA ARG A 102 -19.35 20.10 47.05
C ARG A 102 -20.45 19.04 47.07
N GLU A 103 -20.19 17.86 46.50
CA GLU A 103 -21.04 16.68 46.77
C GLU A 103 -20.97 16.30 48.27
N ARG A 104 -22.12 16.29 48.96
CA ARG A 104 -22.23 15.84 50.36
C ARG A 104 -22.40 14.32 50.43
N ILE A 105 -21.42 13.63 51.01
CA ILE A 105 -21.49 12.20 51.28
C ILE A 105 -22.56 11.93 52.35
N ARG A 106 -23.61 11.17 52.02
CA ARG A 106 -24.54 10.58 53.01
C ARG A 106 -24.06 9.19 53.38
N LEU A 107 -23.96 8.91 54.69
CA LEU A 107 -23.75 7.58 55.25
C LEU A 107 -25.05 7.11 55.92
N ARG A 108 -25.35 5.81 55.82
CA ARG A 108 -26.49 5.18 56.51
C ARG A 108 -25.94 4.21 57.55
N ILE A 109 -26.24 4.46 58.83
CA ILE A 109 -25.88 3.58 59.94
C ILE A 109 -26.90 2.44 59.99
N ILE A 110 -26.44 1.20 60.13
CA ILE A 110 -27.29 0.02 60.29
C ILE A 110 -26.63 -0.91 61.32
N GLY A 111 -27.38 -1.26 62.38
CA GLY A 111 -26.93 -2.12 63.48
C GLY A 111 -27.29 -1.57 64.87
N LYS A 112 -27.50 -2.47 65.83
CA LYS A 112 -27.45 -2.19 67.28
C LYS A 112 -26.12 -2.74 67.84
N PRO A 113 -25.60 -2.22 68.97
CA PRO A 113 -24.29 -2.62 69.50
C PRO A 113 -24.21 -4.14 69.79
N PRO A 114 -23.00 -4.74 69.71
CA PRO A 114 -21.70 -4.09 69.56
C PRO A 114 -21.27 -3.81 68.11
N PHE A 115 -22.06 -4.18 67.09
CA PHE A 115 -21.64 -4.12 65.69
C PHE A 115 -22.23 -2.93 64.92
N ILE A 116 -21.36 -2.00 64.50
CA ILE A 116 -21.70 -0.87 63.62
C ILE A 116 -21.09 -1.13 62.23
N VAL A 117 -21.94 -1.26 61.21
CA VAL A 117 -21.51 -1.47 59.82
C VAL A 117 -21.73 -0.21 58.99
N PHE A 118 -20.65 0.29 58.37
CA PHE A 118 -20.71 1.41 57.43
C PHE A 118 -20.68 0.92 55.98
N ARG A 119 -21.73 1.24 55.20
CA ARG A 119 -21.72 1.16 53.74
C ARG A 119 -21.70 2.57 53.12
N PRO A 120 -20.66 2.93 52.34
CA PRO A 120 -20.69 4.15 51.53
C PRO A 120 -21.61 3.96 50.32
N ILE A 121 -22.56 4.88 50.11
CA ILE A 121 -23.40 4.86 48.91
C ILE A 121 -22.63 5.50 47.76
N CYS A 122 -22.23 4.71 46.77
CA CYS A 122 -21.57 5.19 45.55
C CYS A 122 -22.41 4.84 44.32
N ARG A 123 -22.69 5.84 43.46
CA ARG A 123 -23.51 5.70 42.22
C ARG A 123 -22.94 4.72 41.17
N ARG A 124 -21.74 4.14 41.38
CA ARG A 124 -21.11 3.13 40.50
C ARG A 124 -20.84 1.81 41.24
N ASN A 125 -21.90 1.21 41.77
CA ASN A 125 -21.99 -0.20 42.24
C ASN A 125 -20.74 -0.81 42.90
N CYS A 126 -20.14 -0.11 43.88
CA CYS A 126 -18.94 -0.58 44.60
C CYS A 126 -19.31 -1.19 45.96
N SER A 127 -19.32 -2.52 46.05
CA SER A 127 -19.75 -3.28 47.23
C SER A 127 -18.61 -3.55 48.23
N GLY A 128 -18.18 -2.52 48.95
CA GLY A 128 -17.31 -2.64 50.13
C GLY A 128 -18.10 -2.70 51.44
N THR A 129 -17.75 -3.60 52.36
CA THR A 129 -18.31 -3.66 53.72
C THR A 129 -17.18 -3.60 54.74
N PHE A 130 -17.22 -2.61 55.63
CA PHE A 130 -16.24 -2.45 56.71
C PHE A 130 -16.83 -2.93 58.04
N LEU A 131 -16.00 -3.60 58.84
CA LEU A 131 -16.34 -4.13 60.14
C LEU A 131 -15.28 -3.63 61.13
N VAL A 132 -15.70 -2.79 62.08
CA VAL A 132 -14.82 -2.25 63.13
C VAL A 132 -15.12 -3.01 64.40
N TYR A 133 -14.10 -3.68 64.95
CA TYR A 133 -14.17 -4.26 66.30
C TYR A 133 -13.68 -3.24 67.31
N CYS A 134 -14.34 -3.20 68.48
CA CYS A 134 -13.88 -2.47 69.64
C CYS A 134 -13.95 -3.40 70.86
N SER A 135 -12.81 -3.91 71.27
CA SER A 135 -12.59 -4.53 72.59
C SER A 135 -11.71 -3.61 73.42
N ALA A 136 -11.83 -3.71 74.75
CA ALA A 136 -11.30 -2.69 75.66
C ALA A 136 -9.80 -2.41 75.46
N GLY A 137 -9.46 -1.12 75.31
CA GLY A 137 -8.09 -0.60 75.35
C GLY A 137 -7.34 -0.43 74.03
N LEU A 138 -7.64 -1.21 72.97
CA LEU A 138 -6.84 -1.18 71.72
C LEU A 138 -7.68 -1.16 70.43
N LEU A 139 -7.61 -0.04 69.70
CA LEU A 139 -8.38 0.21 68.48
C LEU A 139 -7.73 -0.45 67.23
N SER A 140 -7.86 -1.77 67.10
CA SER A 140 -7.23 -2.56 66.02
C SER A 140 -8.14 -2.68 64.79
N ILE A 141 -7.73 -2.11 63.65
CA ILE A 141 -8.52 -2.08 62.40
C ILE A 141 -8.08 -3.21 61.45
N GLY A 142 -8.83 -4.32 61.45
CA GLY A 142 -8.59 -5.47 60.57
C GLY A 142 -9.41 -5.44 59.27
N VAL A 143 -8.76 -5.28 58.11
CA VAL A 143 -9.42 -5.34 56.78
C VAL A 143 -9.33 -6.76 56.22
N ARG A 144 -10.43 -7.53 56.26
CA ARG A 144 -10.38 -8.99 56.00
C ARG A 144 -10.60 -9.45 54.55
N ARG A 145 -11.05 -8.57 53.63
CA ARG A 145 -11.07 -8.79 52.15
C ARG A 145 -11.41 -7.50 51.41
N THR A 146 -10.82 -7.28 50.24
CA THR A 146 -11.15 -6.17 49.32
C THR A 146 -10.96 -6.59 47.86
N ILE A 147 -11.96 -6.33 47.03
CA ILE A 147 -11.88 -6.41 45.56
C ILE A 147 -11.94 -4.96 45.04
N PHE A 148 -10.97 -4.54 44.23
CA PHE A 148 -10.81 -3.14 43.83
C PHE A 148 -11.09 -2.91 42.34
N HIS A 149 -11.91 -1.89 42.03
CA HIS A 149 -12.07 -1.37 40.67
C HIS A 149 -11.19 -0.12 40.46
N PRO A 150 -10.35 -0.03 39.42
CA PRO A 150 -9.22 0.90 39.36
C PRO A 150 -9.58 2.35 38.92
N GLY A 151 -10.52 3.01 39.62
CA GLY A 151 -11.01 4.35 39.22
C GLY A 151 -11.31 5.39 40.33
N CYS A 152 -11.45 5.02 41.60
CA CYS A 152 -11.92 5.95 42.64
C CYS A 152 -10.80 6.81 43.27
N ALA A 153 -10.56 8.01 42.73
CA ALA A 153 -9.60 8.97 43.27
C ALA A 153 -9.86 9.37 44.74
N ASN A 154 -11.13 9.42 45.16
CA ASN A 154 -11.54 9.87 46.50
C ASN A 154 -10.97 9.01 47.65
N TYR A 155 -10.63 7.74 47.40
CA TYR A 155 -10.05 6.86 48.42
C TYR A 155 -8.65 7.32 48.87
N THR A 156 -7.85 7.87 47.95
CA THR A 156 -6.48 8.35 48.23
C THR A 156 -6.48 9.50 49.23
N ASN A 157 -7.45 10.42 49.13
CA ASN A 157 -7.60 11.54 50.05
C ASN A 157 -8.15 11.08 51.41
N PHE A 158 -9.08 10.13 51.42
CA PHE A 158 -9.63 9.55 52.65
C PHE A 158 -8.55 8.87 53.49
N CYS A 159 -7.71 8.01 52.89
CA CYS A 159 -6.61 7.37 53.61
C CYS A 159 -5.56 8.37 54.12
N ARG A 160 -5.23 9.42 53.35
CA ARG A 160 -4.30 10.47 53.80
C ARG A 160 -4.84 11.25 55.01
N PHE A 161 -6.13 11.60 54.99
CA PHE A 161 -6.78 12.32 56.10
C PHE A 161 -6.87 11.48 57.39
N PHE A 162 -7.09 10.17 57.27
CA PHE A 162 -7.15 9.27 58.43
C PHE A 162 -5.74 9.01 59.01
N LEU A 163 -4.74 8.78 58.15
CA LEU A 163 -3.36 8.53 58.55
C LEU A 163 -2.66 9.77 59.15
N SER A 164 -3.16 11.00 58.92
CA SER A 164 -2.63 12.20 59.58
C SER A 164 -3.22 12.48 60.96
N ARG A 165 -4.25 11.74 61.39
CA ARG A 165 -4.87 11.86 62.73
C ARG A 165 -4.61 10.68 63.66
N ALA A 166 -4.25 9.51 63.14
CA ALA A 166 -3.75 8.40 63.95
C ALA A 166 -2.23 8.54 64.13
N GLY A 167 -1.76 8.70 65.39
CA GLY A 167 -0.36 8.91 65.76
C GLY A 167 0.55 7.69 65.56
N LEU A 168 0.68 7.22 64.33
CA LEU A 168 1.55 6.10 63.94
C LEU A 168 3.01 6.56 63.89
N THR A 169 3.90 5.80 64.53
CA THR A 169 5.33 6.10 64.57
C THR A 169 5.97 6.04 63.18
N PHE A 170 7.02 6.84 62.98
CA PHE A 170 7.67 7.07 61.68
C PHE A 170 8.09 5.77 60.95
N PHE A 171 8.52 4.75 61.71
CA PHE A 171 8.88 3.43 61.18
C PHE A 171 7.69 2.65 60.58
N ALA A 172 6.50 2.73 61.18
CA ALA A 172 5.30 2.08 60.66
C ALA A 172 4.85 2.71 59.34
N LEU A 173 4.85 4.05 59.27
CA LEU A 173 4.62 4.81 58.05
C LEU A 173 5.65 4.48 56.96
N ALA A 174 6.94 4.46 57.29
CA ALA A 174 8.01 4.13 56.34
C ALA A 174 7.86 2.72 55.73
N ARG A 175 7.42 1.73 56.52
CA ARG A 175 7.17 0.34 56.07
C ARG A 175 6.03 0.23 55.05
N ILE A 176 5.08 1.16 55.05
CA ILE A 176 3.95 1.21 54.10
C ILE A 176 4.27 2.12 52.89
N ILE A 177 4.89 3.28 53.13
CA ILE A 177 5.17 4.29 52.10
C ILE A 177 6.23 3.82 51.09
N ARG A 178 7.26 3.08 51.52
CA ARG A 178 8.30 2.56 50.60
C ARG A 178 7.72 1.57 49.58
N PRO A 179 6.96 0.51 49.96
CA PRO A 179 6.23 -0.33 49.00
C PRO A 179 5.24 0.44 48.13
N TRP A 180 4.48 1.37 48.71
CA TRP A 180 3.44 2.13 47.99
C TRP A 180 4.03 3.03 46.89
N SER A 181 5.10 3.77 47.19
CA SER A 181 5.78 4.61 46.18
C SER A 181 6.45 3.76 45.07
N ASN A 182 7.00 2.58 45.40
CA ASN A 182 7.53 1.64 44.42
C ASN A 182 6.43 0.93 43.61
N TRP A 183 5.22 0.78 44.15
CA TRP A 183 4.04 0.35 43.40
C TRP A 183 3.55 1.46 42.46
N GLU A 184 3.43 2.70 42.95
CA GLU A 184 3.00 3.85 42.14
C GLU A 184 3.96 4.12 40.97
N LYS A 185 5.29 4.05 41.21
CA LYS A 185 6.33 4.09 40.16
C LYS A 185 6.14 2.98 39.12
N ARG A 186 5.86 1.74 39.55
CA ARG A 186 5.59 0.61 38.64
C ARG A 186 4.31 0.81 37.83
N VAL A 187 3.22 1.29 38.43
CA VAL A 187 1.96 1.61 37.72
C VAL A 187 2.15 2.77 36.73
N LYS A 188 2.86 3.83 37.11
CA LYS A 188 3.22 4.95 36.22
C LYS A 188 4.09 4.49 35.05
N ASN A 189 5.11 3.66 35.30
CA ASN A 189 5.95 3.09 34.25
C ASN A 189 5.18 2.14 33.32
N ARG A 190 4.31 1.28 33.86
CA ARG A 190 3.43 0.41 33.06
C ARG A 190 2.51 1.22 32.15
N LYS A 191 1.78 2.22 32.68
CA LYS A 191 0.94 3.13 31.88
C LYS A 191 1.74 3.94 30.85
N LYS A 192 3.00 4.30 31.15
CA LYS A 192 3.92 4.96 30.22
C LYS A 192 4.36 4.02 29.10
N GLY A 193 4.61 2.75 29.41
CA GLY A 193 4.89 1.67 28.45
C GLY A 193 3.69 1.39 27.53
N GLU A 194 2.50 1.18 28.10
CA GLU A 194 1.24 0.98 27.38
C GLU A 194 0.94 2.16 26.43
N LYS A 195 1.08 3.41 26.88
CA LYS A 195 0.96 4.60 26.01
C LYS A 195 2.04 4.66 24.91
N ARG A 196 3.28 4.22 25.18
CA ARG A 196 4.37 4.17 24.18
C ARG A 196 4.08 3.11 23.12
N MET A 197 3.60 1.93 23.53
CA MET A 197 3.17 0.85 22.64
C MET A 197 2.00 1.29 21.76
N GLN A 198 0.93 1.85 22.35
CA GLN A 198 -0.20 2.40 21.58
C GLN A 198 0.19 3.54 20.62
N LYS A 199 1.28 4.28 20.89
CA LYS A 199 1.82 5.30 19.97
C LYS A 199 2.69 4.70 18.86
N PHE A 200 3.27 3.53 19.08
CA PHE A 200 4.01 2.75 18.09
C PHE A 200 3.07 1.98 17.15
N LEU A 201 2.06 1.28 17.70
CA LEU A 201 1.03 0.59 16.91
C LEU A 201 0.31 1.57 15.97
N ARG A 202 -0.17 2.71 16.48
CA ARG A 202 -0.75 3.81 15.67
C ARG A 202 0.26 4.56 14.77
N ARG A 203 1.51 4.11 14.66
CA ARG A 203 2.46 4.53 13.60
C ARG A 203 2.57 3.45 12.53
N LEU A 204 2.73 2.18 12.93
CA LEU A 204 2.70 1.03 12.01
C LEU A 204 1.39 0.94 11.24
N GLU A 205 0.26 1.11 11.93
CA GLU A 205 -1.08 1.12 11.35
C GLU A 205 -1.22 2.17 10.23
N ARG A 206 -0.78 3.42 10.48
CA ARG A 206 -0.83 4.50 9.48
C ARG A 206 0.21 4.37 8.37
N PHE A 207 1.33 3.69 8.63
CA PHE A 207 2.32 3.33 7.62
C PHE A 207 1.74 2.27 6.67
N SER A 208 1.16 1.20 7.22
CA SER A 208 0.38 0.18 6.51
C SER A 208 -0.74 0.82 5.67
N GLN A 209 -1.64 1.61 6.28
CA GLN A 209 -2.74 2.28 5.57
C GLN A 209 -2.28 3.14 4.38
N SER A 210 -1.14 3.84 4.48
CA SER A 210 -0.58 4.60 3.36
C SER A 210 0.02 3.76 2.23
N LEU A 211 0.38 2.51 2.51
CA LEU A 211 0.88 1.55 1.51
C LEU A 211 -0.25 0.71 0.91
N LEU A 212 -1.31 0.43 1.67
CA LEU A 212 -2.48 -0.33 1.19
C LEU A 212 -3.43 0.52 0.33
N SER A 213 -3.63 1.80 0.66
CA SER A 213 -4.57 2.67 -0.07
C SER A 213 -4.28 2.78 -1.57
N PRO A 214 -3.02 2.92 -2.04
CA PRO A 214 -2.68 2.97 -3.47
C PRO A 214 -2.78 1.62 -4.19
N LEU A 215 -2.94 0.52 -3.47
CA LEU A 215 -3.02 -0.84 -4.01
C LEU A 215 -4.47 -1.35 -4.14
N SER A 216 -5.44 -0.57 -3.65
CA SER A 216 -6.86 -0.97 -3.55
C SER A 216 -7.51 -1.36 -4.88
N TYR A 217 -7.03 -0.84 -6.01
CA TYR A 217 -7.52 -1.19 -7.35
C TYR A 217 -6.83 -2.42 -7.98
N LEU A 218 -5.76 -2.97 -7.37
CA LEU A 218 -5.09 -4.15 -7.92
C LEU A 218 -6.00 -5.40 -7.95
N SER A 219 -7.06 -5.43 -7.12
CA SER A 219 -8.11 -6.47 -7.19
C SER A 219 -8.94 -6.42 -8.47
N ALA A 220 -9.09 -5.24 -9.10
CA ALA A 220 -9.78 -5.10 -10.38
C ALA A 220 -8.81 -5.35 -11.54
N ALA A 221 -7.59 -4.80 -11.45
CA ALA A 221 -6.53 -5.04 -12.43
C ALA A 221 -6.17 -6.53 -12.54
N GLY A 222 -6.14 -7.26 -11.43
CA GLY A 222 -5.90 -8.71 -11.39
C GLY A 222 -6.91 -9.53 -12.19
N LEU A 223 -8.20 -9.20 -12.13
CA LEU A 223 -9.23 -9.89 -12.92
C LEU A 223 -9.06 -9.67 -14.43
N LEU A 224 -8.80 -8.42 -14.83
CA LEU A 224 -8.54 -8.07 -16.23
C LEU A 224 -7.25 -8.73 -16.74
N LEU A 225 -6.24 -8.82 -15.88
CA LEU A 225 -4.98 -9.50 -16.17
C LEU A 225 -5.16 -11.01 -16.31
N VAL A 226 -5.94 -11.66 -15.42
CA VAL A 226 -6.30 -13.08 -15.56
C VAL A 226 -7.02 -13.33 -16.88
N LEU A 227 -8.02 -12.50 -17.23
CA LEU A 227 -8.73 -12.64 -18.50
C LEU A 227 -7.77 -12.51 -19.69
N GLY A 228 -6.88 -11.50 -19.69
CA GLY A 228 -5.87 -11.35 -20.73
C GLY A 228 -4.88 -12.52 -20.81
N ALA A 229 -4.40 -13.01 -19.66
CA ALA A 229 -3.49 -14.15 -19.56
C ALA A 229 -4.15 -15.45 -20.04
N LEU A 230 -5.42 -15.69 -19.71
CA LEU A 230 -6.19 -16.83 -20.20
C LEU A 230 -6.32 -16.79 -21.73
N LEU A 231 -6.80 -15.67 -22.27
CA LEU A 231 -7.02 -15.49 -23.72
C LEU A 231 -5.72 -15.63 -24.52
N THR A 232 -4.56 -15.29 -23.95
CA THR A 232 -3.24 -15.38 -24.62
C THR A 232 -2.43 -16.63 -24.25
N SER A 233 -2.97 -17.52 -23.41
CA SER A 233 -2.21 -18.69 -22.94
C SER A 233 -2.12 -19.78 -24.01
N LYS A 234 -0.89 -20.04 -24.50
CA LYS A 234 -0.61 -21.05 -25.54
C LYS A 234 -1.26 -22.43 -25.27
N PRO A 235 -1.19 -23.01 -24.05
CA PRO A 235 -1.78 -24.34 -23.81
C PRO A 235 -3.30 -24.35 -23.92
N LEU A 236 -3.98 -23.26 -23.49
CA LEU A 236 -5.43 -23.14 -23.62
C LEU A 236 -5.82 -22.89 -25.09
N CYS A 237 -5.01 -22.15 -25.84
CA CYS A 237 -5.21 -21.93 -27.28
C CYS A 237 -5.04 -23.21 -28.10
N GLN A 238 -4.19 -24.15 -27.66
CA GLN A 238 -4.07 -25.49 -28.25
C GLN A 238 -5.30 -26.34 -27.94
N ALA A 239 -5.81 -26.30 -26.69
CA ALA A 239 -7.01 -27.04 -26.30
C ALA A 239 -8.33 -26.47 -26.87
N LEU A 240 -8.40 -25.17 -27.11
CA LEU A 240 -9.59 -24.45 -27.60
C LEU A 240 -9.20 -23.56 -28.80
N PRO A 241 -9.20 -24.08 -30.05
CA PRO A 241 -8.75 -23.33 -31.23
C PRO A 241 -9.46 -21.99 -31.48
N VAL A 242 -10.69 -21.81 -30.97
CA VAL A 242 -11.42 -20.53 -31.01
C VAL A 242 -10.64 -19.37 -30.37
N LEU A 243 -9.78 -19.64 -29.38
CA LEU A 243 -8.93 -18.64 -28.75
C LEU A 243 -7.83 -18.12 -29.69
N GLN A 244 -7.44 -18.89 -30.72
CA GLN A 244 -6.41 -18.48 -31.68
C GLN A 244 -6.91 -17.38 -32.64
N TRP A 245 -8.22 -17.09 -32.65
CA TRP A 245 -8.81 -16.07 -33.52
C TRP A 245 -8.22 -14.67 -33.21
N ALA A 246 -7.65 -14.02 -34.24
CA ALA A 246 -6.81 -12.84 -34.08
C ALA A 246 -7.44 -11.67 -33.29
N PRO A 247 -8.74 -11.32 -33.44
CA PRO A 247 -9.38 -10.31 -32.60
C PRO A 247 -9.42 -10.68 -31.12
N LEU A 248 -9.59 -11.97 -30.79
CA LEU A 248 -9.65 -12.46 -29.42
C LEU A 248 -8.25 -12.52 -28.78
N GLN A 249 -7.23 -12.88 -29.56
CA GLN A 249 -5.82 -12.69 -29.18
C GLN A 249 -5.49 -11.21 -28.93
N LEU A 250 -5.91 -10.30 -29.80
CA LEU A 250 -5.67 -8.87 -29.65
C LEU A 250 -6.32 -8.32 -28.36
N ILE A 251 -7.58 -8.68 -28.08
CA ILE A 251 -8.26 -8.32 -26.82
C ILE A 251 -7.50 -8.88 -25.62
N GLY A 252 -7.07 -10.14 -25.67
CA GLY A 252 -6.27 -10.76 -24.61
C GLY A 252 -4.94 -10.05 -24.36
N GLN A 253 -4.21 -9.70 -25.42
CA GLN A 253 -2.94 -8.97 -25.35
C GLN A 253 -3.12 -7.54 -24.82
N LEU A 254 -4.18 -6.83 -25.25
CA LEU A 254 -4.49 -5.48 -24.75
C LEU A 254 -4.82 -5.50 -23.25
N LEU A 255 -5.65 -6.44 -22.80
CA LEU A 255 -5.98 -6.64 -21.38
C LEU A 255 -4.72 -6.99 -20.56
N TYR A 256 -3.94 -7.97 -21.01
CA TYR A 256 -2.76 -8.42 -20.28
C TYR A 256 -1.67 -7.33 -20.21
N ASN A 257 -1.26 -6.77 -21.35
CA ASN A 257 -0.20 -5.76 -21.40
C ASN A 257 -0.63 -4.46 -20.71
N GLY A 258 -1.88 -4.03 -20.91
CA GLY A 258 -2.44 -2.83 -20.27
C GLY A 258 -2.42 -2.91 -18.73
N MET A 259 -2.73 -4.09 -18.16
CA MET A 259 -2.65 -4.28 -16.71
C MET A 259 -1.21 -4.51 -16.22
N MET A 260 -0.35 -5.18 -17.00
CA MET A 260 1.07 -5.36 -16.65
C MET A 260 1.84 -4.04 -16.52
N VAL A 261 1.47 -2.99 -17.28
CA VAL A 261 2.05 -1.65 -17.10
C VAL A 261 1.86 -1.12 -15.67
N LEU A 262 0.73 -1.42 -15.01
CA LEU A 262 0.48 -1.02 -13.62
C LEU A 262 1.36 -1.77 -12.62
N ILE A 263 1.60 -3.07 -12.86
CA ILE A 263 2.45 -3.91 -12.00
C ILE A 263 3.93 -3.52 -12.17
N ASN A 264 4.41 -3.38 -13.41
CA ASN A 264 5.80 -3.02 -13.70
C ASN A 264 6.17 -1.61 -13.19
N ASN A 265 5.21 -0.70 -13.10
CA ASN A 265 5.43 0.67 -12.62
C ASN A 265 4.92 0.92 -11.19
N LEU A 266 4.68 -0.14 -10.40
CA LEU A 266 4.05 -0.02 -9.08
C LEU A 266 4.86 0.84 -8.07
N SER A 267 6.17 0.97 -8.26
CA SER A 267 7.01 1.88 -7.47
C SER A 267 6.59 3.35 -7.64
N VAL A 268 6.24 3.78 -8.87
CA VAL A 268 5.70 5.12 -9.15
C VAL A 268 4.37 5.33 -8.42
N ILE A 269 3.47 4.35 -8.55
CA ILE A 269 2.14 4.32 -7.92
C ILE A 269 2.25 4.45 -6.39
N LEU A 270 3.17 3.72 -5.77
CA LEU A 270 3.41 3.78 -4.34
C LEU A 270 4.05 5.10 -3.91
N CYS A 271 4.96 5.70 -4.71
CA CYS A 271 5.49 7.03 -4.43
C CYS A 271 4.38 8.08 -4.36
N VAL A 272 3.60 8.20 -5.44
CA VAL A 272 2.50 9.18 -5.58
C VAL A 272 1.40 8.95 -4.54
N GLY A 273 1.01 7.68 -4.35
CA GLY A 273 -0.05 7.30 -3.41
C GLY A 273 0.34 7.49 -1.95
N VAL A 274 1.56 7.10 -1.55
CA VAL A 274 2.08 7.37 -0.20
C VAL A 274 2.15 8.89 0.02
N ALA A 275 2.65 9.66 -0.95
CA ALA A 275 2.70 11.11 -0.85
C ALA A 275 1.32 11.73 -0.60
N ALA A 276 0.33 11.40 -1.43
CA ALA A 276 -1.05 11.87 -1.33
C ALA A 276 -1.72 11.50 0.00
N VAL A 277 -1.54 10.26 0.47
CA VAL A 277 -2.16 9.80 1.73
C VAL A 277 -1.46 10.42 2.96
N ARG A 278 -0.15 10.68 2.87
CA ARG A 278 0.66 11.17 4.00
C ARG A 278 0.76 12.69 4.11
N ALA A 279 0.42 13.45 3.06
CA ALA A 279 0.22 14.90 3.09
C ALA A 279 -0.94 15.32 4.02
N LYS A 280 -0.78 16.45 4.73
CA LYS A 280 -1.81 17.06 5.60
C LYS A 280 -2.77 17.94 4.80
N THR A 281 -2.19 18.85 4.01
CA THR A 281 -2.79 19.88 3.15
C THR A 281 -2.57 19.50 1.68
N GLU A 282 -3.34 20.10 0.78
CA GLU A 282 -3.36 19.97 -0.69
C GLU A 282 -2.70 18.71 -1.27
N LYS A 283 -3.39 17.60 -1.04
CA LYS A 283 -2.94 16.24 -1.38
C LYS A 283 -2.72 16.02 -2.87
N GLN A 284 -3.37 16.79 -3.73
CA GLN A 284 -3.23 16.71 -5.18
C GLN A 284 -1.86 17.27 -5.61
N ASP A 285 -1.46 18.42 -5.06
CA ASP A 285 -0.14 19.01 -5.30
C ASP A 285 0.97 18.13 -4.73
N ALA A 286 0.76 17.55 -3.54
CA ALA A 286 1.70 16.59 -2.96
C ALA A 286 1.87 15.32 -3.83
N ALA A 287 0.80 14.85 -4.46
CA ALA A 287 0.83 13.72 -5.39
C ALA A 287 1.58 14.07 -6.69
N LEU A 288 1.26 15.22 -7.29
CA LEU A 288 1.88 15.71 -8.53
C LEU A 288 3.37 15.99 -8.34
N LEU A 289 3.75 16.68 -7.27
CA LEU A 289 5.15 16.94 -6.96
C LEU A 289 5.94 15.65 -6.64
N ALA A 290 5.30 14.64 -6.04
CA ALA A 290 5.92 13.33 -5.83
C ALA A 290 6.09 12.54 -7.15
N LEU A 291 5.17 12.68 -8.12
CA LEU A 291 5.33 12.13 -9.47
C LEU A 291 6.50 12.81 -10.19
N MET A 292 6.54 14.14 -10.20
CA MET A 292 7.64 14.90 -10.84
C MET A 292 8.99 14.58 -10.19
N ALA A 293 9.04 14.48 -8.87
CA ALA A 293 10.24 14.04 -8.15
C ALA A 293 10.62 12.59 -8.48
N TYR A 294 9.67 11.69 -8.68
CA TYR A 294 9.96 10.31 -9.09
C TYR A 294 10.53 10.25 -10.51
N LEU A 295 10.05 11.08 -11.45
CA LEU A 295 10.64 11.21 -12.78
C LEU A 295 12.08 11.74 -12.71
N VAL A 296 12.35 12.79 -11.92
CA VAL A 296 13.71 13.30 -11.67
C VAL A 296 14.61 12.22 -11.05
N PHE A 297 14.07 11.40 -10.14
CA PHE A 297 14.79 10.27 -9.53
C PHE A 297 15.17 9.20 -10.57
N LEU A 298 14.26 8.84 -11.49
CA LEU A 298 14.55 7.89 -12.56
C LEU A 298 15.67 8.39 -13.48
N THR A 299 15.55 9.62 -13.99
CA THR A 299 16.57 10.21 -14.87
C THR A 299 17.92 10.35 -14.15
N ALA A 300 17.93 10.80 -12.88
CA ALA A 300 19.16 10.91 -12.12
C ALA A 300 19.83 9.55 -11.84
N ASN A 301 19.05 8.49 -11.62
CA ASN A 301 19.58 7.13 -11.48
C ASN A 301 20.14 6.60 -12.81
N HIS A 302 19.44 6.82 -13.92
CA HIS A 302 19.87 6.45 -15.27
C HIS A 302 21.18 7.13 -15.68
N THR A 303 21.23 8.47 -15.63
CA THR A 303 22.44 9.24 -15.96
C THR A 303 23.59 8.94 -15.01
N ALA A 304 23.33 8.59 -13.75
CA ALA A 304 24.37 8.11 -12.84
C ALA A 304 24.90 6.72 -13.23
N LEU A 305 24.05 5.77 -13.65
CA LEU A 305 24.50 4.48 -14.17
C LEU A 305 25.33 4.64 -15.45
N GLU A 306 24.90 5.50 -16.37
CA GLU A 306 25.59 5.81 -17.62
C GLU A 306 26.97 6.43 -17.36
N ALA A 307 27.03 7.52 -16.57
CA ALA A 307 28.27 8.22 -16.24
C ALA A 307 29.27 7.40 -15.41
N LEU A 308 28.80 6.38 -14.69
CA LEU A 308 29.65 5.42 -13.96
C LEU A 308 30.07 4.20 -14.82
N GLY A 309 29.61 4.09 -16.07
CA GLY A 309 29.87 2.93 -16.93
C GLY A 309 29.19 1.64 -16.46
N LEU A 310 28.10 1.76 -15.68
CA LEU A 310 27.39 0.65 -15.03
C LEU A 310 26.13 0.21 -15.77
N LEU A 311 25.76 0.84 -16.89
CA LEU A 311 24.52 0.53 -17.61
C LEU A 311 24.54 -0.90 -18.19
N ALA A 312 23.62 -1.76 -17.75
CA ALA A 312 23.56 -3.14 -18.20
C ALA A 312 22.94 -3.25 -19.61
N GLN A 313 23.45 -4.15 -20.44
CA GLN A 313 22.84 -4.43 -21.74
C GLN A 313 21.70 -5.46 -21.61
N PRO A 314 20.53 -5.25 -22.24
CA PRO A 314 19.42 -6.19 -22.18
C PRO A 314 19.70 -7.45 -23.02
N ASN A 315 19.46 -8.62 -22.43
CA ASN A 315 19.49 -9.91 -23.11
C ASN A 315 18.24 -10.09 -23.98
N GLY A 316 18.38 -10.63 -25.19
CA GLY A 316 17.26 -10.95 -26.09
C GLY A 316 16.26 -11.98 -25.55
N MET A 317 16.63 -12.74 -24.51
CA MET A 317 15.73 -13.68 -23.81
C MET A 317 15.16 -13.14 -22.49
N THR A 318 15.97 -12.53 -21.62
CA THR A 318 15.56 -12.12 -20.26
C THR A 318 15.40 -10.60 -20.08
N GLY A 319 15.68 -9.79 -21.10
CA GLY A 319 15.76 -8.34 -20.99
C GLY A 319 16.84 -7.93 -19.98
N LEU A 320 16.51 -7.00 -19.08
CA LEU A 320 17.37 -6.63 -17.95
C LEU A 320 17.24 -7.56 -16.74
N ALA A 321 16.30 -8.52 -16.74
CA ALA A 321 16.08 -9.36 -15.57
C ALA A 321 17.31 -10.25 -15.29
N GLY A 322 17.76 -10.24 -14.02
CA GLY A 322 19.02 -10.88 -13.60
C GLY A 322 20.26 -9.97 -13.65
N THR A 323 20.19 -8.78 -14.26
CA THR A 323 21.32 -7.82 -14.31
C THR A 323 21.44 -6.93 -13.06
N GLY A 324 20.39 -6.87 -12.23
CA GLY A 324 20.26 -5.87 -11.15
C GLY A 324 19.72 -4.52 -11.63
N GLN A 325 19.26 -4.43 -12.88
CA GLN A 325 18.60 -3.26 -13.46
C GLN A 325 17.21 -3.64 -14.02
N THR A 326 16.36 -2.64 -14.19
CA THR A 326 14.98 -2.77 -14.66
C THR A 326 14.54 -1.49 -15.37
N THR A 327 13.39 -1.52 -16.05
CA THR A 327 12.86 -0.37 -16.81
C THR A 327 11.59 0.13 -16.16
N ILE A 328 11.58 1.39 -15.70
CA ILE A 328 10.41 2.05 -15.11
C ILE A 328 10.07 3.27 -15.97
N LEU A 329 8.84 3.37 -16.45
CA LEU A 329 8.35 4.40 -17.38
C LEU A 329 9.24 4.58 -18.63
N GLY A 330 9.84 3.49 -19.12
CA GLY A 330 10.78 3.50 -20.27
C GLY A 330 12.23 3.84 -19.91
N ILE A 331 12.52 4.29 -18.69
CA ILE A 331 13.86 4.65 -18.23
C ILE A 331 14.51 3.45 -17.54
N GLN A 332 15.72 3.08 -17.98
CA GLN A 332 16.51 2.01 -17.36
C GLN A 332 17.17 2.49 -16.06
N VAL A 333 16.93 1.78 -14.97
CA VAL A 333 17.37 2.13 -13.62
C VAL A 333 17.82 0.90 -12.83
N VAL A 334 18.48 1.13 -11.69
CA VAL A 334 18.78 0.11 -10.68
C VAL A 334 17.49 -0.57 -10.22
N ASP A 335 17.45 -1.90 -10.25
CA ASP A 335 16.33 -2.64 -9.68
C ASP A 335 16.33 -2.50 -8.15
N THR A 336 15.22 -1.94 -7.68
CA THR A 336 14.91 -1.62 -6.29
C THR A 336 13.51 -2.12 -5.91
N GLY A 337 12.84 -2.84 -6.82
CA GLY A 337 11.42 -3.18 -6.71
C GLY A 337 10.56 -1.96 -6.40
N VAL A 338 9.78 -2.05 -5.32
CA VAL A 338 8.93 -0.95 -4.83
C VAL A 338 9.60 -0.12 -3.72
N ALA A 339 10.81 -0.49 -3.27
CA ALA A 339 11.47 0.17 -2.14
C ALA A 339 11.83 1.63 -2.44
N SER A 340 12.27 1.94 -3.66
CA SER A 340 12.57 3.30 -4.13
C SER A 340 11.35 4.23 -4.03
N GLY A 341 10.20 3.79 -4.55
CA GLY A 341 8.93 4.51 -4.48
C GLY A 341 8.40 4.70 -3.08
N ILE A 342 8.54 3.69 -2.21
CA ILE A 342 8.16 3.81 -0.80
C ILE A 342 9.04 4.84 -0.08
N VAL A 343 10.37 4.78 -0.27
CA VAL A 343 11.31 5.73 0.34
C VAL A 343 11.05 7.16 -0.14
N LEU A 344 10.96 7.37 -1.46
CA LEU A 344 10.73 8.69 -2.03
C LEU A 344 9.33 9.23 -1.68
N GLY A 345 8.28 8.39 -1.70
CA GLY A 345 6.91 8.81 -1.32
C GLY A 345 6.79 9.25 0.14
N PHE A 346 7.42 8.54 1.08
CA PHE A 346 7.44 8.96 2.48
C PHE A 346 8.29 10.21 2.72
N ALA A 347 9.45 10.32 2.06
CA ALA A 347 10.30 11.50 2.15
C ALA A 347 9.65 12.73 1.51
N ALA A 348 8.99 12.55 0.36
CA ALA A 348 8.24 13.59 -0.34
C ALA A 348 7.09 14.12 0.51
N ALA A 349 6.28 13.23 1.09
CA ALA A 349 5.24 13.61 2.05
C ALA A 349 5.81 14.39 3.24
N TRP A 350 6.95 13.97 3.80
CA TRP A 350 7.58 14.62 4.95
C TRP A 350 8.09 16.03 4.61
N LEU A 351 8.65 16.19 3.40
CA LEU A 351 9.24 17.42 2.91
C LEU A 351 8.16 18.43 2.54
N PHE A 352 7.19 18.03 1.69
CA PHE A 352 6.02 18.84 1.33
C PHE A 352 5.34 19.43 2.57
N ASN A 353 5.03 18.59 3.58
CA ASN A 353 4.43 18.96 4.88
C ASN A 353 5.25 19.96 5.74
N ARG A 354 6.40 20.45 5.25
CA ARG A 354 7.32 21.44 5.86
C ARG A 354 7.69 22.59 4.92
N THR A 355 7.46 22.46 3.61
CA THR A 355 7.88 23.43 2.58
C THR A 355 6.73 24.09 1.85
N CYS A 356 5.55 23.44 1.72
CA CYS A 356 4.45 23.89 0.87
C CYS A 356 3.82 25.24 1.29
N GLU A 357 3.95 25.59 2.56
CA GLU A 357 3.38 26.81 3.16
C GLU A 357 4.45 27.91 3.39
N LYS A 358 5.71 27.70 2.99
CA LYS A 358 6.78 28.70 3.21
C LYS A 358 6.74 29.84 2.20
N GLN A 359 6.74 31.08 2.69
CA GLN A 359 6.82 32.31 1.90
C GLN A 359 8.19 32.96 2.07
N PHE A 360 8.65 33.68 1.04
CA PHE A 360 9.87 34.49 1.07
C PHE A 360 9.56 35.94 0.66
N TYR A 361 10.29 36.88 1.25
CA TYR A 361 10.19 38.31 0.95
C TYR A 361 11.31 38.74 -0.01
N GLY A 362 10.99 39.68 -0.91
CA GLY A 362 11.89 40.17 -1.97
C GLY A 362 11.45 39.69 -3.36
N MET A 363 11.56 40.56 -4.37
CA MET A 363 10.94 40.37 -5.70
C MET A 363 11.34 39.06 -6.41
N ILE A 364 12.61 38.66 -6.30
CA ILE A 364 13.15 37.44 -6.93
C ILE A 364 12.89 36.19 -6.06
N THR A 365 13.06 36.32 -4.75
CA THR A 365 12.89 35.22 -3.77
C THR A 365 11.43 34.81 -3.59
N GLN A 366 10.50 35.76 -3.66
CA GLN A 366 9.06 35.51 -3.58
C GLN A 366 8.56 34.58 -4.69
N LEU A 367 9.19 34.60 -5.87
CA LEU A 367 8.90 33.69 -6.99
C LEU A 367 8.98 32.22 -6.58
N TYR A 368 9.90 31.86 -5.67
CA TYR A 368 10.16 30.50 -5.23
C TYR A 368 9.28 30.04 -4.05
N SER A 369 8.32 30.83 -3.59
CA SER A 369 7.48 30.50 -2.44
C SER A 369 6.58 29.28 -2.66
N GLY A 370 6.18 28.65 -1.55
CA GLY A 370 5.14 27.63 -1.44
C GLY A 370 5.44 26.31 -2.16
N LEU A 371 4.60 25.96 -3.13
CA LEU A 371 4.74 24.73 -3.92
C LEU A 371 6.08 24.68 -4.68
N ARG A 372 6.58 25.83 -5.16
CA ARG A 372 7.85 25.93 -5.90
C ARG A 372 9.05 25.64 -4.98
N TRP A 373 9.01 26.09 -3.73
CA TRP A 373 10.00 25.74 -2.71
C TRP A 373 10.01 24.24 -2.43
N SER A 374 8.82 23.64 -2.39
CA SER A 374 8.67 22.18 -2.23
C SER A 374 9.27 21.44 -3.42
N PHE A 375 8.99 21.88 -4.64
CA PHE A 375 9.55 21.27 -5.85
C PHE A 375 11.08 21.27 -5.85
N LEU A 376 11.73 22.41 -5.57
CA LEU A 376 13.20 22.49 -5.52
C LEU A 376 13.81 21.48 -4.54
N TRP A 377 13.27 21.40 -3.32
CA TRP A 377 13.75 20.46 -2.30
C TRP A 377 13.45 18.99 -2.65
N LEU A 378 12.32 18.72 -3.30
CA LEU A 378 11.94 17.38 -3.77
C LEU A 378 12.83 16.91 -4.92
N SER A 379 13.15 17.78 -5.88
CA SER A 379 14.05 17.47 -6.98
C SER A 379 15.49 17.29 -6.52
N ALA A 380 15.99 18.12 -5.59
CA ALA A 380 17.31 17.93 -4.98
C ALA A 380 17.41 16.59 -4.22
N LEU A 381 16.36 16.24 -3.47
CA LEU A 381 16.24 14.93 -2.81
C LEU A 381 16.17 13.78 -3.82
N ALA A 382 15.43 13.93 -4.91
CA ALA A 382 15.28 12.93 -5.96
C ALA A 382 16.60 12.64 -6.68
N VAL A 383 17.39 13.68 -7.02
CA VAL A 383 18.74 13.51 -7.58
C VAL A 383 19.67 12.82 -6.58
N ALA A 384 19.68 13.25 -5.32
CA ALA A 384 20.53 12.66 -4.27
C ALA A 384 20.19 11.19 -4.01
N LEU A 385 18.91 10.81 -4.03
CA LEU A 385 18.49 9.41 -3.93
C LEU A 385 18.82 8.63 -5.21
N GLY A 386 18.55 9.18 -6.40
CA GLY A 386 18.83 8.53 -7.68
C GLY A 386 20.29 8.12 -7.80
N LEU A 387 21.19 9.05 -7.49
CA LEU A 387 22.64 8.79 -7.37
C LEU A 387 22.97 7.82 -6.23
N GLY A 388 22.37 8.00 -5.04
CA GLY A 388 22.66 7.17 -3.87
C GLY A 388 22.33 5.68 -4.05
N PHE A 389 21.23 5.35 -4.73
CA PHE A 389 20.86 3.96 -5.04
C PHE A 389 21.89 3.29 -5.98
N CYS A 390 22.56 4.03 -6.87
CA CYS A 390 23.65 3.50 -7.71
C CYS A 390 24.89 3.07 -6.91
N PHE A 391 25.08 3.56 -5.68
CA PHE A 391 26.16 3.13 -4.79
C PHE A 391 25.73 2.07 -3.77
N VAL A 392 24.48 2.14 -3.28
CA VAL A 392 23.98 1.22 -2.24
C VAL A 392 23.56 -0.14 -2.80
N CYS A 393 22.97 -0.19 -4.00
CA CYS A 393 22.44 -1.45 -4.54
C CYS A 393 23.49 -2.37 -5.15
N PRO A 394 24.45 -1.94 -6.01
CA PRO A 394 25.40 -2.87 -6.64
C PRO A 394 26.27 -3.70 -5.68
N PRO A 395 26.64 -3.23 -4.47
CA PRO A 395 27.23 -4.09 -3.43
C PRO A 395 26.27 -5.16 -2.90
N LEU A 396 25.01 -4.78 -2.62
CA LEU A 396 23.97 -5.69 -2.15
C LEU A 396 23.58 -6.73 -3.21
N GLN A 397 23.50 -6.32 -4.47
CA GLN A 397 23.28 -7.19 -5.62
C GLN A 397 24.42 -8.19 -5.77
N ARG A 398 25.69 -7.76 -5.68
CA ARG A 398 26.85 -8.67 -5.67
C ARG A 398 26.82 -9.67 -4.50
N ALA A 399 26.40 -9.25 -3.31
CA ALA A 399 26.24 -10.15 -2.16
C ALA A 399 25.14 -11.20 -2.39
N VAL A 400 24.02 -10.81 -3.00
CA VAL A 400 22.93 -11.72 -3.40
C VAL A 400 23.41 -12.69 -4.49
N SER A 401 24.10 -12.21 -5.53
CA SER A 401 24.63 -13.06 -6.59
C SER A 401 25.69 -14.06 -6.09
N ALA A 402 26.58 -13.65 -5.18
CA ALA A 402 27.58 -14.54 -4.57
C ALA A 402 26.93 -15.71 -3.79
N LEU A 403 25.75 -15.50 -3.21
CA LEU A 403 25.00 -16.53 -2.49
C LEU A 403 24.41 -17.61 -3.42
N THR A 404 24.22 -17.33 -4.71
CA THR A 404 23.66 -18.30 -5.67
C THR A 404 24.56 -19.53 -5.88
N GLY A 405 25.89 -19.36 -5.87
CA GLY A 405 26.82 -20.50 -5.94
C GLY A 405 26.72 -21.41 -4.70
N TRP A 406 26.51 -20.83 -3.52
CA TRP A 406 26.27 -21.60 -2.30
C TRP A 406 24.92 -22.33 -2.33
N ILE A 407 23.88 -21.67 -2.84
CA ILE A 407 22.56 -22.28 -3.06
C ILE A 407 22.66 -23.51 -3.99
N ALA A 408 23.39 -23.40 -5.10
CA ALA A 408 23.59 -24.54 -6.02
C ALA A 408 24.31 -25.72 -5.35
N ALA A 409 25.34 -25.45 -4.53
CA ALA A 409 26.15 -26.48 -3.89
C ALA A 409 25.52 -27.13 -2.63
N SER A 410 24.50 -26.52 -2.02
CA SER A 410 24.02 -26.90 -0.68
C SER A 410 22.81 -27.85 -0.65
N GLY A 411 22.46 -28.48 -1.79
CA GLY A 411 21.38 -29.47 -1.88
C GLY A 411 20.06 -28.97 -1.29
N ASN A 412 19.42 -29.75 -0.41
CA ASN A 412 18.17 -29.37 0.26
C ASN A 412 18.24 -28.04 1.03
N ALA A 413 19.38 -27.69 1.63
CA ALA A 413 19.54 -26.39 2.30
C ALA A 413 19.61 -25.24 1.30
N GLY A 414 20.17 -25.50 0.12
CA GLY A 414 20.13 -24.61 -1.04
C GLY A 414 18.71 -24.42 -1.56
N VAL A 415 17.97 -25.51 -1.83
CA VAL A 415 16.57 -25.48 -2.29
C VAL A 415 15.67 -24.70 -1.32
N PHE A 416 15.85 -24.90 -0.01
CA PHE A 416 15.15 -24.10 1.01
C PHE A 416 15.48 -22.60 0.87
N LEU A 417 16.77 -22.26 0.82
CA LEU A 417 17.23 -20.87 0.78
C LEU A 417 16.81 -20.16 -0.52
N TYR A 418 16.79 -20.89 -1.64
CA TYR A 418 16.28 -20.44 -2.94
C TYR A 418 14.83 -19.98 -2.85
N GLY A 419 13.92 -20.86 -2.39
CA GLY A 419 12.50 -20.53 -2.20
C GLY A 419 12.27 -19.44 -1.15
N PHE A 420 13.02 -19.49 -0.05
CA PHE A 420 12.97 -18.49 1.01
C PHE A 420 13.35 -17.09 0.51
N LEU A 421 14.45 -16.95 -0.24
CA LEU A 421 14.89 -15.64 -0.74
C LEU A 421 14.11 -15.15 -1.96
N GLU A 422 13.64 -16.05 -2.84
CA GLU A 422 12.78 -15.69 -3.97
C GLU A 422 11.47 -15.04 -3.50
N ARG A 423 10.91 -15.52 -2.37
CA ARG A 423 9.80 -14.83 -1.69
C ARG A 423 10.27 -13.59 -0.91
N LEU A 424 11.23 -13.74 0.01
CA LEU A 424 11.59 -12.67 0.97
C LEU A 424 11.98 -11.34 0.28
N LEU A 425 12.66 -11.40 -0.87
CA LEU A 425 13.27 -10.26 -1.55
C LEU A 425 12.35 -9.49 -2.52
N ILE A 426 11.11 -9.95 -2.78
CA ILE A 426 10.18 -9.30 -3.74
C ILE A 426 10.04 -7.78 -3.53
N PRO A 427 9.88 -7.23 -2.30
CA PRO A 427 9.73 -5.79 -2.09
C PRO A 427 10.93 -4.95 -2.54
N THR A 428 12.09 -5.60 -2.76
CA THR A 428 13.36 -4.98 -3.15
C THR A 428 13.76 -5.25 -4.60
N GLY A 429 12.98 -6.02 -5.36
CA GLY A 429 13.33 -6.46 -6.73
C GLY A 429 14.38 -7.57 -6.80
N LEU A 430 15.32 -7.61 -5.84
CA LEU A 430 16.46 -8.53 -5.75
C LEU A 430 16.13 -10.04 -5.86
N HIS A 431 14.86 -10.46 -5.70
CA HIS A 431 14.43 -11.82 -6.00
C HIS A 431 14.76 -12.26 -7.44
N HIS A 432 14.80 -11.34 -8.42
CA HIS A 432 15.24 -11.63 -9.78
C HIS A 432 16.70 -12.13 -9.84
N LEU A 433 17.58 -11.65 -8.95
CA LEU A 433 18.97 -12.12 -8.85
C LEU A 433 19.09 -13.51 -8.22
N ILE A 434 18.10 -13.93 -7.44
CA ILE A 434 18.04 -15.30 -6.91
C ILE A 434 17.61 -16.26 -8.02
N TYR A 435 16.49 -16.00 -8.71
CA TYR A 435 15.90 -17.04 -9.58
C TYR A 435 16.43 -17.07 -11.02
N MET A 436 16.84 -15.93 -11.60
CA MET A 436 17.26 -15.87 -13.01
C MET A 436 18.50 -16.73 -13.32
N PRO A 437 19.56 -16.78 -12.48
CA PRO A 437 20.72 -17.65 -12.74
C PRO A 437 20.35 -19.13 -12.85
N PHE A 438 19.46 -19.63 -11.99
CA PHE A 438 19.04 -21.04 -12.04
C PHE A 438 18.11 -21.35 -13.22
N GLN A 439 17.33 -20.38 -13.71
CA GLN A 439 16.40 -20.64 -14.81
C GLN A 439 17.05 -20.45 -16.19
N PHE A 440 18.06 -19.57 -16.32
CA PHE A 440 18.59 -19.13 -17.63
C PHE A 440 20.13 -19.09 -17.73
N SER A 441 20.88 -19.63 -16.76
CA SER A 441 22.34 -19.80 -16.85
C SER A 441 22.79 -21.20 -16.43
N SER A 442 24.06 -21.54 -16.66
CA SER A 442 24.62 -22.87 -16.36
C SER A 442 24.55 -23.27 -14.87
N LEU A 443 24.24 -22.32 -13.97
CA LEU A 443 23.93 -22.63 -12.56
C LEU A 443 22.66 -23.48 -12.41
N GLY A 444 21.75 -23.44 -13.39
CA GLY A 444 20.59 -24.33 -13.52
C GLY A 444 20.87 -25.67 -14.19
N GLY A 445 22.12 -25.96 -14.54
CA GLY A 445 22.51 -27.07 -15.42
C GLY A 445 22.44 -26.71 -16.90
N SER A 446 22.77 -27.71 -17.73
CA SER A 446 22.78 -27.60 -19.19
C SER A 446 22.58 -28.98 -19.83
N LEU A 447 21.89 -29.03 -20.96
CA LEU A 447 21.61 -30.23 -21.75
C LEU A 447 22.12 -30.03 -23.18
N THR A 448 23.05 -30.88 -23.62
CA THR A 448 23.54 -30.89 -25.00
C THR A 448 22.80 -31.94 -25.82
N VAL A 449 22.19 -31.53 -26.93
CA VAL A 449 21.50 -32.41 -27.88
C VAL A 449 22.10 -32.17 -29.27
N GLY A 450 22.77 -33.18 -29.82
CA GLY A 450 23.59 -33.02 -31.03
C GLY A 450 24.67 -31.95 -30.81
N SER A 451 24.66 -30.90 -31.64
CA SER A 451 25.57 -29.76 -31.55
C SER A 451 25.04 -28.58 -30.70
N VAL A 452 23.78 -28.63 -30.23
CA VAL A 452 23.12 -27.52 -29.52
C VAL A 452 23.14 -27.75 -28.01
N THR A 453 23.55 -26.74 -27.23
CA THR A 453 23.55 -26.81 -25.76
C THR A 453 22.53 -25.85 -25.15
N TYR A 454 21.46 -26.41 -24.61
CA TYR A 454 20.43 -25.70 -23.85
C TYR A 454 20.95 -25.46 -22.43
N THR A 455 20.76 -24.25 -21.90
CA THR A 455 21.42 -23.80 -20.66
C THR A 455 20.42 -23.12 -19.72
N GLY A 456 20.43 -23.50 -18.43
CA GLY A 456 19.47 -23.07 -17.42
C GLY A 456 18.25 -23.97 -17.33
N ALA A 457 17.73 -24.13 -16.11
CA ALA A 457 16.72 -25.14 -15.79
C ALA A 457 15.41 -24.99 -16.58
N TYR A 458 15.03 -23.76 -16.96
CA TYR A 458 13.86 -23.55 -17.81
C TYR A 458 14.11 -24.11 -19.22
N ALA A 459 15.24 -23.77 -19.85
CA ALA A 459 15.57 -24.24 -21.19
C ALA A 459 15.75 -25.77 -21.22
N VAL A 460 16.44 -26.33 -20.23
CA VAL A 460 16.63 -27.78 -20.06
C VAL A 460 15.27 -28.49 -19.92
N CYS A 461 14.44 -28.08 -18.97
CA CYS A 461 13.14 -28.74 -18.72
C CYS A 461 12.16 -28.59 -19.89
N MET A 462 12.19 -27.48 -20.65
CA MET A 462 11.38 -27.32 -21.86
C MET A 462 11.89 -28.17 -23.04
N THR A 463 13.21 -28.36 -23.17
CA THR A 463 13.79 -29.27 -24.17
C THR A 463 13.49 -30.73 -23.82
N GLU A 464 13.67 -31.13 -22.55
CA GLU A 464 13.30 -32.47 -22.06
C GLU A 464 11.83 -32.79 -22.35
N TYR A 465 10.92 -31.86 -22.00
CA TYR A 465 9.50 -31.93 -22.33
C TYR A 465 9.28 -32.16 -23.83
N THR A 466 9.79 -31.26 -24.67
CA THR A 466 9.54 -31.24 -26.12
C THR A 466 10.10 -32.47 -26.84
N MET A 467 11.16 -33.09 -26.30
CA MET A 467 11.82 -34.27 -26.86
C MET A 467 11.33 -35.60 -26.26
N GLY A 468 10.32 -35.59 -25.38
CA GLY A 468 9.81 -36.81 -24.74
C GLY A 468 10.77 -37.44 -23.72
N LEU A 469 11.80 -36.70 -23.27
CA LEU A 469 12.82 -37.21 -22.35
C LEU A 469 12.31 -37.19 -20.89
N PRO A 470 12.77 -38.10 -20.02
CA PRO A 470 12.52 -38.02 -18.58
C PRO A 470 13.03 -36.69 -18.00
N LEU A 471 12.22 -36.04 -17.18
CA LEU A 471 12.56 -34.73 -16.58
C LEU A 471 13.71 -34.88 -15.58
N SER A 472 14.72 -34.01 -15.66
CA SER A 472 15.88 -34.06 -14.78
C SER A 472 15.64 -33.37 -13.43
N ASP A 473 16.56 -33.60 -12.46
CA ASP A 473 16.49 -32.95 -11.15
C ASP A 473 16.64 -31.42 -11.18
N GLY A 474 17.04 -30.85 -12.34
CA GLY A 474 16.98 -29.40 -12.57
C GLY A 474 15.57 -28.80 -12.42
N ILE A 475 14.51 -29.61 -12.51
CA ILE A 475 13.12 -29.19 -12.28
C ILE A 475 12.88 -28.57 -10.90
N VAL A 476 13.75 -28.84 -9.90
CA VAL A 476 13.68 -28.23 -8.57
C VAL A 476 13.70 -26.70 -8.59
N TRP A 477 14.38 -26.10 -9.58
CA TRP A 477 14.45 -24.66 -9.76
C TRP A 477 13.16 -24.06 -10.38
N MET A 478 12.27 -24.90 -10.93
CA MET A 478 10.96 -24.48 -11.41
C MET A 478 9.90 -24.40 -10.29
N TYR A 479 10.10 -25.10 -9.16
CA TYR A 479 9.15 -25.16 -8.03
C TYR A 479 8.75 -23.79 -7.44
N THR A 480 9.40 -22.67 -7.84
CA THR A 480 8.92 -21.30 -7.55
C THR A 480 7.48 -21.06 -8.02
N GLY A 481 6.95 -21.82 -8.99
CA GLY A 481 5.55 -21.77 -9.42
C GLY A 481 4.55 -22.40 -8.44
N PHE A 482 5.02 -23.20 -7.48
CA PHE A 482 4.18 -24.00 -6.59
C PHE A 482 3.40 -23.15 -5.59
N THR A 483 4.08 -22.36 -4.75
CA THR A 483 3.39 -21.45 -3.80
C THR A 483 2.50 -20.45 -4.53
N LYS A 484 2.93 -19.96 -5.70
CA LYS A 484 2.18 -19.03 -6.55
C LYS A 484 0.81 -19.64 -6.92
N THR A 485 0.81 -20.93 -7.26
CA THR A 485 -0.36 -21.72 -7.64
C THR A 485 -1.28 -22.09 -6.46
N PHE A 486 -0.73 -22.48 -5.31
CA PHE A 486 -1.51 -23.07 -4.21
C PHE A 486 -1.56 -22.19 -2.94
N GLY A 487 -0.41 -21.86 -2.35
CA GLY A 487 -0.32 -21.16 -1.07
C GLY A 487 -1.14 -19.87 -0.93
N TYR A 488 -1.32 -19.10 -2.01
CA TYR A 488 -2.13 -17.88 -2.00
C TYR A 488 -3.63 -18.12 -1.76
N LEU A 489 -4.16 -19.29 -2.11
CA LEU A 489 -5.52 -19.71 -1.72
C LEU A 489 -5.62 -19.78 -0.19
N GLY A 490 -4.60 -20.32 0.47
CA GLY A 490 -4.51 -20.42 1.94
C GLY A 490 -4.35 -19.06 2.62
N ILE A 491 -3.55 -18.16 2.04
CA ILE A 491 -3.38 -16.77 2.53
C ILE A 491 -4.72 -16.02 2.45
N ALA A 492 -5.40 -16.07 1.30
CA ALA A 492 -6.69 -15.42 1.12
C ALA A 492 -7.76 -15.99 2.07
N ALA A 493 -7.84 -17.32 2.20
CA ALA A 493 -8.73 -17.98 3.14
C ALA A 493 -8.44 -17.55 4.59
N ALA A 494 -7.18 -17.41 4.99
CA ALA A 494 -6.80 -16.93 6.32
C ALA A 494 -7.25 -15.48 6.55
N PHE A 495 -7.08 -14.58 5.59
CA PHE A 495 -7.56 -13.19 5.70
C PHE A 495 -9.10 -13.13 5.81
N ILE A 496 -9.85 -13.86 4.98
CA ILE A 496 -11.32 -13.92 5.04
C ILE A 496 -11.80 -14.51 6.39
N PHE A 497 -11.14 -15.56 6.88
CA PHE A 497 -11.50 -16.20 8.15
C PHE A 497 -11.14 -15.35 9.38
N THR A 498 -10.06 -14.57 9.31
CA THR A 498 -9.61 -13.72 10.43
C THR A 498 -10.16 -12.30 10.40
N ALA A 499 -10.73 -11.84 9.28
CA ALA A 499 -11.52 -10.62 9.20
C ALA A 499 -12.67 -10.59 10.22
N ARG A 500 -13.08 -9.39 10.61
CA ARG A 500 -14.22 -9.19 11.50
C ARG A 500 -15.52 -9.63 10.83
N ARG A 501 -16.54 -10.00 11.61
CA ARG A 501 -17.80 -10.55 11.08
C ARG A 501 -18.48 -9.56 10.13
N GLU A 502 -18.51 -8.30 10.52
CA GLU A 502 -19.03 -7.16 9.77
C GLU A 502 -18.26 -6.86 8.47
N ASN A 503 -16.96 -7.15 8.42
CA ASN A 503 -16.12 -6.89 7.25
C ASN A 503 -16.00 -8.10 6.29
N ARG A 504 -16.25 -9.33 6.77
CA ARG A 504 -15.88 -10.57 6.08
C ARG A 504 -16.39 -10.67 4.63
N ALA A 505 -17.62 -10.24 4.36
CA ALA A 505 -18.17 -10.26 2.99
C ALA A 505 -17.37 -9.35 2.04
N ARG A 506 -17.04 -8.12 2.49
CA ARG A 506 -16.19 -7.18 1.75
C ARG A 506 -14.75 -7.71 1.61
N THR A 507 -14.21 -8.37 2.63
CA THR A 507 -12.90 -9.02 2.55
C THR A 507 -12.90 -10.17 1.53
N ALA A 508 -13.94 -11.01 1.51
CA ALA A 508 -14.07 -12.07 0.51
C ALA A 508 -14.15 -11.53 -0.91
N ALA A 509 -14.97 -10.50 -1.14
CA ALA A 509 -15.09 -9.83 -2.44
C ALA A 509 -13.77 -9.23 -2.97
N ALA A 510 -12.85 -8.83 -2.08
CA ALA A 510 -11.51 -8.35 -2.46
C ALA A 510 -10.47 -9.47 -2.56
N MET A 511 -10.49 -10.47 -1.66
CA MET A 511 -9.45 -11.49 -1.59
C MET A 511 -9.64 -12.63 -2.60
N ILE A 512 -10.87 -12.98 -2.97
CA ILE A 512 -11.14 -14.06 -3.94
C ILE A 512 -10.59 -13.70 -5.34
N PRO A 513 -10.86 -12.51 -5.93
CA PRO A 513 -10.27 -12.10 -7.21
C PRO A 513 -8.74 -12.14 -7.22
N LEU A 514 -8.13 -11.67 -6.13
CA LEU A 514 -6.69 -11.67 -5.96
C LEU A 514 -6.11 -13.09 -5.84
N ALA A 515 -6.80 -13.99 -5.12
CA ALA A 515 -6.38 -15.39 -4.99
C ALA A 515 -6.44 -16.13 -6.33
N VAL A 516 -7.47 -15.87 -7.15
CA VAL A 516 -7.55 -16.35 -8.53
C VAL A 516 -6.42 -15.75 -9.38
N THR A 517 -6.09 -14.47 -9.20
CA THR A 517 -4.97 -13.82 -9.91
C THR A 517 -3.62 -14.48 -9.59
N ALA A 518 -3.34 -14.71 -8.31
CA ALA A 518 -2.14 -15.44 -7.90
C ALA A 518 -2.13 -16.87 -8.47
N SER A 519 -3.22 -17.63 -8.27
CA SER A 519 -3.25 -19.05 -8.63
C SER A 519 -3.23 -19.30 -10.14
N VAL A 520 -3.99 -18.52 -10.92
CA VAL A 520 -4.24 -18.77 -12.35
C VAL A 520 -3.26 -18.03 -13.27
N ALA A 521 -2.77 -16.84 -12.87
CA ALA A 521 -1.78 -16.08 -13.64
C ALA A 521 -0.35 -16.12 -13.07
N SER A 522 -0.16 -16.62 -11.83
CA SER A 522 1.11 -16.54 -11.08
C SER A 522 1.65 -15.12 -10.95
N ILE A 523 0.73 -14.18 -10.69
CA ILE A 523 1.03 -12.79 -10.30
C ILE A 523 0.53 -12.61 -8.86
N THR A 524 1.49 -12.58 -7.93
CA THR A 524 1.27 -12.66 -6.48
C THR A 524 1.41 -11.33 -5.77
N GLU A 525 2.11 -10.40 -6.42
CA GLU A 525 2.45 -9.07 -5.96
C GLU A 525 1.22 -8.28 -5.43
N PRO A 526 0.03 -8.35 -6.08
CA PRO A 526 -1.22 -7.78 -5.54
C PRO A 526 -1.67 -8.31 -4.17
N ILE A 527 -1.29 -9.52 -3.75
CA ILE A 527 -1.52 -10.04 -2.39
C ILE A 527 -0.31 -9.76 -1.49
N ASP A 528 0.91 -9.99 -1.98
CA ASP A 528 2.14 -9.85 -1.19
C ASP A 528 2.24 -8.47 -0.53
N PHE A 529 1.97 -7.42 -1.31
CA PHE A 529 2.00 -6.04 -0.83
C PHE A 529 0.85 -5.68 0.15
N LEU A 530 -0.17 -6.53 0.31
CA LEU A 530 -1.20 -6.38 1.35
C LEU A 530 -0.72 -6.76 2.75
N PHE A 531 0.40 -7.49 2.87
CA PHE A 531 0.89 -7.94 4.19
C PHE A 531 2.40 -7.81 4.42
N CYS A 532 3.25 -7.78 3.39
CA CYS A 532 4.71 -7.73 3.58
C CYS A 532 5.17 -6.49 4.38
N PHE A 533 4.55 -5.32 4.12
CA PHE A 533 4.82 -4.07 4.84
C PHE A 533 4.05 -3.94 6.16
N VAL A 534 3.06 -4.81 6.38
CA VAL A 534 2.10 -4.73 7.50
C VAL A 534 2.54 -5.65 8.65
N SER A 535 3.05 -6.83 8.31
CA SER A 535 3.55 -7.81 9.27
C SER A 535 4.77 -8.55 8.70
N PRO A 536 5.99 -8.10 9.03
CA PRO A 536 7.21 -8.84 8.74
C PRO A 536 7.21 -10.28 9.28
N LEU A 537 6.43 -10.56 10.33
CA LEU A 537 6.23 -11.90 10.87
C LEU A 537 5.47 -12.82 9.90
N LEU A 538 4.45 -12.31 9.19
CA LEU A 538 3.78 -13.07 8.13
C LEU A 538 4.66 -13.17 6.88
N TRP A 539 5.45 -12.14 6.59
CA TRP A 539 6.38 -12.15 5.45
C TRP A 539 7.48 -13.21 5.60
N VAL A 540 8.10 -13.31 6.78
CA VAL A 540 9.07 -14.37 7.07
C VAL A 540 8.39 -15.74 7.13
N ALA A 541 7.19 -15.85 7.71
CA ALA A 541 6.44 -17.12 7.71
C ALA A 541 6.12 -17.61 6.29
N HIS A 542 5.75 -16.70 5.38
CA HIS A 542 5.52 -17.00 3.96
C HIS A 542 6.78 -17.55 3.29
N ALA A 543 7.90 -16.84 3.41
CA ALA A 543 9.19 -17.29 2.86
C ALA A 543 9.62 -18.67 3.41
N VAL A 544 9.44 -18.93 4.72
CA VAL A 544 9.76 -20.23 5.34
C VAL A 544 8.87 -21.35 4.81
N ILE A 545 7.56 -21.12 4.62
CA ILE A 545 6.65 -22.14 4.08
C ILE A 545 7.04 -22.47 2.63
N THR A 546 7.29 -21.48 1.78
CA THR A 546 7.73 -21.73 0.39
C THR A 546 9.03 -22.52 0.31
N GLY A 547 10.09 -22.08 1.01
CA GLY A 547 11.35 -22.84 1.07
C GLY A 547 11.15 -24.27 1.58
N GLY A 548 10.29 -24.46 2.59
CA GLY A 548 9.95 -25.77 3.13
C GLY A 548 9.24 -26.68 2.12
N PHE A 549 8.22 -26.19 1.43
CA PHE A 549 7.49 -26.99 0.44
C PHE A 549 8.32 -27.30 -0.81
N MET A 550 9.22 -26.42 -1.23
CA MET A 550 10.17 -26.72 -2.32
C MET A 550 11.14 -27.85 -1.95
N VAL A 551 11.57 -27.94 -0.68
CA VAL A 551 12.33 -29.11 -0.19
C VAL A 551 11.46 -30.36 -0.11
N LEU A 552 10.19 -30.27 0.32
CA LEU A 552 9.28 -31.42 0.35
C LEU A 552 9.07 -32.01 -1.06
N LEU A 553 8.87 -31.17 -2.07
CA LEU A 553 8.74 -31.61 -3.47
C LEU A 553 10.01 -32.34 -3.96
N HIS A 554 11.19 -31.81 -3.62
CA HIS A 554 12.48 -32.40 -4.00
C HIS A 554 12.72 -33.75 -3.30
N VAL A 555 12.55 -33.81 -1.97
CA VAL A 555 12.76 -35.02 -1.15
C VAL A 555 11.73 -36.12 -1.44
N LEU A 556 10.54 -35.75 -1.93
CA LEU A 556 9.50 -36.68 -2.37
C LEU A 556 9.54 -36.96 -3.88
N HIS A 557 10.63 -36.56 -4.57
CA HIS A 557 10.90 -36.83 -5.99
C HIS A 557 9.74 -36.47 -6.93
N VAL A 558 9.12 -35.30 -6.72
CA VAL A 558 7.96 -34.82 -7.49
C VAL A 558 8.41 -34.11 -8.78
N ARG A 559 8.77 -34.90 -9.80
CA ARG A 559 9.18 -34.37 -11.12
C ARG A 559 7.93 -34.03 -11.93
N ALA A 560 7.42 -32.81 -11.73
CA ALA A 560 6.21 -32.30 -12.38
C ALA A 560 6.25 -30.76 -12.55
N PHE A 561 5.55 -30.26 -13.56
CA PHE A 561 5.52 -28.84 -13.92
C PHE A 561 4.82 -27.99 -12.86
N THR A 562 5.45 -26.85 -12.56
CA THR A 562 5.00 -25.86 -11.58
C THR A 562 5.20 -24.46 -12.15
N SER A 563 4.09 -23.80 -12.52
CA SER A 563 4.09 -22.51 -13.21
C SER A 563 2.96 -21.60 -12.70
N ASN A 564 1.79 -21.68 -13.32
CA ASN A 564 0.48 -21.24 -12.82
C ASN A 564 -0.50 -22.43 -12.89
N LEU A 565 -1.70 -22.34 -12.29
CA LEU A 565 -2.60 -23.49 -12.13
C LEU A 565 -2.92 -24.21 -13.45
N LEU A 566 -3.28 -23.47 -14.50
CA LEU A 566 -3.67 -24.05 -15.78
C LEU A 566 -2.49 -24.50 -16.62
N GLY A 567 -1.39 -23.73 -16.66
CA GLY A 567 -0.16 -24.14 -17.34
C GLY A 567 0.41 -25.42 -16.73
N SER A 568 0.49 -25.48 -15.39
CA SER A 568 0.92 -26.69 -14.67
C SER A 568 -0.01 -27.87 -14.96
N LEU A 569 -1.33 -27.66 -14.93
CA LEU A 569 -2.30 -28.72 -15.22
C LEU A 569 -2.15 -29.24 -16.65
N VAL A 570 -2.08 -28.37 -17.67
CA VAL A 570 -1.98 -28.81 -19.06
C VAL A 570 -0.64 -29.46 -19.34
N PHE A 571 0.50 -28.87 -18.93
CA PHE A 571 1.82 -29.48 -19.13
C PHE A 571 1.97 -30.82 -18.39
N ASN A 572 1.36 -30.99 -17.20
CA ASN A 572 1.36 -32.29 -16.53
C ASN A 572 0.44 -33.30 -17.23
N LEU A 573 -0.73 -32.89 -17.74
CA LEU A 573 -1.60 -33.82 -18.48
C LEU A 573 -1.02 -34.24 -19.83
N SER A 574 -0.17 -33.44 -20.47
CA SER A 574 0.48 -33.77 -21.75
C SER A 574 1.81 -34.51 -21.61
N ALA A 575 2.57 -34.32 -20.53
CA ALA A 575 3.90 -34.93 -20.34
C ALA A 575 3.89 -36.45 -20.03
N GLY A 576 2.74 -37.01 -19.66
CA GLY A 576 2.56 -38.47 -19.52
C GLY A 576 3.63 -39.15 -18.65
N GLU A 577 4.36 -40.10 -19.25
CA GLU A 577 5.39 -40.91 -18.58
C GLU A 577 6.68 -40.15 -18.21
N GLN A 578 6.86 -38.91 -18.69
CA GLN A 578 8.00 -38.07 -18.30
C GLN A 578 7.92 -37.61 -16.83
N LEU A 579 6.75 -37.73 -16.21
CA LEU A 579 6.44 -37.25 -14.87
C LEU A 579 6.76 -38.29 -13.79
N GLN A 580 7.10 -37.79 -12.60
CA GLN A 580 7.20 -38.60 -11.39
C GLN A 580 6.36 -38.01 -10.25
N ASN A 581 5.60 -38.88 -9.57
CA ASN A 581 4.80 -38.54 -8.39
C ASN A 581 3.80 -37.37 -8.60
N MET A 582 3.27 -37.17 -9.81
CA MET A 582 2.34 -36.07 -10.12
C MET A 582 1.10 -35.99 -9.19
N PRO A 583 0.44 -37.08 -8.74
CA PRO A 583 -0.64 -36.99 -7.76
C PRO A 583 -0.19 -36.38 -6.42
N LEU A 584 1.06 -36.58 -6.04
CA LEU A 584 1.66 -36.03 -4.82
C LEU A 584 1.90 -34.52 -4.93
N LEU A 585 2.10 -33.96 -6.14
CA LEU A 585 2.14 -32.52 -6.39
C LEU A 585 0.85 -31.85 -5.89
N TYR A 586 -0.30 -32.35 -6.32
CA TYR A 586 -1.60 -31.78 -5.97
C TYR A 586 -1.98 -32.03 -4.51
N LEU A 587 -1.61 -33.19 -3.95
CA LEU A 587 -1.78 -33.47 -2.52
C LEU A 587 -0.93 -32.52 -1.65
N LEU A 588 0.32 -32.26 -2.04
CA LEU A 588 1.17 -31.27 -1.40
C LEU A 588 0.64 -29.85 -1.60
N GLY A 589 0.03 -29.53 -2.75
CA GLY A 589 -0.58 -28.21 -2.99
C GLY A 589 -1.77 -27.94 -2.07
N LEU A 590 -2.60 -28.96 -1.84
CA LEU A 590 -3.65 -28.91 -0.81
C LEU A 590 -3.05 -28.78 0.60
N ALA A 591 -1.98 -29.53 0.91
CA ALA A 591 -1.29 -29.43 2.19
C ALA A 591 -0.64 -28.05 2.41
N GLU A 592 -0.08 -27.42 1.38
CA GLU A 592 0.46 -26.05 1.42
C GLU A 592 -0.66 -25.04 1.66
N THR A 593 -1.78 -25.16 0.93
CA THR A 593 -2.98 -24.34 1.11
C THR A 593 -3.50 -24.40 2.56
N LEU A 594 -3.60 -25.61 3.13
CA LEU A 594 -4.00 -25.82 4.52
C LEU A 594 -2.96 -25.30 5.52
N THR A 595 -1.66 -25.44 5.20
CA THR A 595 -0.55 -24.92 6.04
C THR A 595 -0.58 -23.40 6.10
N TYR A 596 -0.71 -22.71 4.97
CA TYR A 596 -0.90 -21.26 4.94
C TYR A 596 -2.14 -20.85 5.72
N PHE A 597 -3.28 -21.50 5.46
CA PHE A 597 -4.53 -21.21 6.16
C PHE A 597 -4.36 -21.30 7.69
N ALA A 598 -3.77 -22.39 8.18
CA ALA A 598 -3.56 -22.62 9.61
C ALA A 598 -2.53 -21.66 10.21
N VAL A 599 -1.33 -21.57 9.64
CA VAL A 599 -0.22 -20.75 10.17
C VAL A 599 -0.58 -19.27 10.16
N PHE A 600 -1.14 -18.74 9.06
CA PHE A 600 -1.57 -17.36 9.02
C PHE A 600 -2.71 -17.13 10.01
N SER A 601 -3.74 -17.99 10.04
CA SER A 601 -4.86 -17.81 10.98
C SER A 601 -4.42 -17.80 12.45
N VAL A 602 -3.45 -18.65 12.83
CA VAL A 602 -2.88 -18.69 14.18
C VAL A 602 -2.06 -17.43 14.45
N LEU A 603 -1.10 -17.05 13.59
CA LEU A 603 -0.26 -15.86 13.79
C LEU A 603 -1.09 -14.58 13.84
N ILE A 604 -2.06 -14.43 12.94
CA ILE A 604 -2.97 -13.29 12.85
C ILE A 604 -3.81 -13.16 14.12
N LYS A 605 -4.42 -14.26 14.61
CA LYS A 605 -5.22 -14.23 15.86
C LYS A 605 -4.34 -14.02 17.09
N ALA A 606 -3.23 -14.75 17.22
CA ALA A 606 -2.38 -14.76 18.42
C ALA A 606 -1.55 -13.47 18.61
N LYS A 607 -1.36 -12.65 17.57
CA LYS A 607 -0.61 -11.38 17.63
C LYS A 607 -1.47 -10.14 17.30
N ASP A 608 -2.78 -10.30 17.15
CA ASP A 608 -3.72 -9.23 16.77
C ASP A 608 -3.26 -8.41 15.55
N LEU A 609 -2.85 -9.12 14.49
CA LEU A 609 -2.24 -8.48 13.31
C LEU A 609 -3.30 -7.69 12.51
N PRO A 610 -2.99 -6.46 12.05
CA PRO A 610 -3.92 -5.60 11.31
C PRO A 610 -3.97 -5.99 9.81
N THR A 611 -4.41 -7.21 9.52
CA THR A 611 -4.60 -7.72 8.15
C THR A 611 -5.91 -7.20 7.52
N PRO A 612 -6.06 -7.28 6.18
CA PRO A 612 -7.29 -6.85 5.49
C PRO A 612 -8.56 -7.42 6.14
N GLY A 613 -9.54 -6.57 6.39
CA GLY A 613 -10.80 -6.92 7.08
C GLY A 613 -10.74 -6.89 8.60
N ARG A 614 -9.57 -6.64 9.22
CA ARG A 614 -9.42 -6.49 10.69
C ARG A 614 -9.37 -5.05 11.18
N GLU A 615 -9.40 -4.08 10.27
CA GLU A 615 -9.49 -2.66 10.56
C GLU A 615 -10.62 -2.39 11.56
N ALA A 616 -10.44 -1.40 12.43
CA ALA A 616 -11.57 -0.93 13.23
C ALA A 616 -12.68 -0.47 12.29
N ALA A 617 -13.90 -0.98 12.49
CA ALA A 617 -15.08 -0.37 11.89
C ALA A 617 -15.05 1.12 12.23
N LEU A 618 -15.15 1.97 11.19
CA LEU A 618 -15.34 3.42 11.36
C LEU A 618 -16.60 3.59 12.20
N SER A 619 -16.41 3.79 13.49
CA SER A 619 -17.46 3.58 14.47
C SER A 619 -18.52 4.66 14.26
N ALA A 620 -19.79 4.28 14.14
CA ALA A 620 -20.88 5.25 14.10
C ALA A 620 -20.75 6.20 15.31
N ASP A 621 -20.55 5.64 16.50
CA ASP A 621 -20.13 6.28 17.77
C ASP A 621 -18.93 7.27 17.73
N GLN A 622 -18.23 7.43 16.60
CA GLN A 622 -17.11 8.38 16.44
C GLN A 622 -17.23 9.31 15.23
N SER A 623 -18.28 9.19 14.41
CA SER A 623 -18.75 10.33 13.62
C SER A 623 -19.42 11.31 14.60
N PRO A 624 -19.11 12.62 14.58
CA PRO A 624 -19.91 13.60 15.29
C PRO A 624 -21.37 13.57 14.81
N TYR A 625 -21.50 13.53 13.47
CA TYR A 625 -22.73 13.45 12.69
C TYR A 625 -23.40 12.06 12.74
N ALA A 626 -23.39 11.39 13.89
CA ALA A 626 -24.06 10.12 14.12
C ALA A 626 -25.47 10.29 14.72
N ASP A 627 -25.71 11.43 15.37
CA ASP A 627 -27.04 11.83 15.86
C ASP A 627 -27.84 12.46 14.72
N PRO A 628 -29.03 11.92 14.35
CA PRO A 628 -29.93 12.57 13.38
C PRO A 628 -30.25 14.02 13.73
N GLN A 629 -30.27 14.40 15.01
CA GLN A 629 -30.49 15.80 15.42
C GLN A 629 -29.36 16.74 14.99
N GLU A 630 -28.10 16.28 14.93
CA GLU A 630 -27.02 17.08 14.35
C GLU A 630 -27.16 17.21 12.83
N VAL A 631 -27.64 16.16 12.14
CA VAL A 631 -27.91 16.19 10.69
C VAL A 631 -29.05 17.15 10.36
N CYS A 632 -30.15 17.13 11.10
CA CYS A 632 -31.26 18.07 10.94
C CYS A 632 -30.83 19.52 11.23
N ARG A 633 -29.98 19.76 12.25
CA ARG A 633 -29.37 21.08 12.48
C ARG A 633 -28.47 21.51 11.33
N PHE A 634 -27.74 20.58 10.71
CA PHE A 634 -26.91 20.85 9.54
C PHE A 634 -27.76 21.30 8.33
N ILE A 635 -28.89 20.61 8.07
CA ILE A 635 -29.85 20.99 7.01
C ILE A 635 -30.49 22.36 7.31
N ALA A 636 -30.89 22.62 8.56
CA ALA A 636 -31.43 23.92 8.96
C ALA A 636 -30.41 25.06 8.79
N ALA A 637 -29.15 24.85 9.18
CA ALA A 637 -28.07 25.82 9.03
C ALA A 637 -27.70 26.14 7.57
N LEU A 638 -28.11 25.28 6.63
CA LEU A 638 -28.00 25.50 5.18
C LEU A 638 -29.20 26.23 4.57
N GLY A 639 -30.19 26.67 5.37
CA GLY A 639 -31.42 27.29 4.86
C GLY A 639 -32.55 26.29 4.58
N GLY A 640 -32.46 25.07 5.11
CA GLY A 640 -33.47 24.02 4.94
C GLY A 640 -33.25 23.12 3.72
N PRO A 641 -34.09 22.07 3.56
CA PRO A 641 -33.90 21.05 2.53
C PRO A 641 -33.99 21.64 1.12
N GLU A 642 -34.97 22.51 0.87
CA GLU A 642 -35.17 23.17 -0.43
C GLU A 642 -34.02 24.12 -0.82
N ASN A 643 -33.15 24.53 0.09
CA ASN A 643 -31.99 25.32 -0.30
C ASN A 643 -30.84 24.44 -0.82
N ILE A 644 -30.85 23.13 -0.62
CA ILE A 644 -29.73 22.25 -1.00
C ILE A 644 -29.90 21.77 -2.45
N ALA A 645 -29.22 22.42 -3.39
CA ALA A 645 -29.29 22.10 -4.81
C ALA A 645 -28.49 20.86 -5.21
N GLN A 646 -27.30 20.66 -4.62
CA GLN A 646 -26.43 19.51 -4.89
C GLN A 646 -25.61 19.11 -3.66
N LEU A 647 -25.46 17.80 -3.43
CA LEU A 647 -24.57 17.22 -2.43
C LEU A 647 -23.45 16.40 -3.10
N GLY A 648 -22.23 16.54 -2.58
CA GLY A 648 -21.07 15.76 -2.99
C GLY A 648 -19.98 15.77 -1.92
N ASN A 649 -18.97 14.93 -2.08
CA ASN A 649 -17.82 14.95 -1.20
C ASN A 649 -16.54 14.53 -1.93
N CYS A 650 -15.40 15.01 -1.44
CA CYS A 650 -14.12 14.34 -1.67
C CYS A 650 -13.70 13.56 -0.41
N PHE A 651 -12.49 13.01 -0.40
CA PHE A 651 -11.99 12.17 0.70
C PHE A 651 -11.88 12.89 2.07
N THR A 652 -11.87 14.23 2.11
CA THR A 652 -11.77 15.00 3.38
C THR A 652 -12.64 16.26 3.48
N ARG A 653 -13.38 16.62 2.42
CA ARG A 653 -14.22 17.82 2.37
C ARG A 653 -15.61 17.47 1.83
N LEU A 654 -16.68 17.82 2.53
CA LEU A 654 -18.04 17.88 1.97
C LEU A 654 -18.09 19.08 1.02
N ARG A 655 -18.75 18.95 -0.13
CA ARG A 655 -18.97 20.01 -1.12
C ARG A 655 -20.46 20.04 -1.41
N LEU A 656 -21.09 21.20 -1.25
CA LEU A 656 -22.52 21.35 -1.50
C LEU A 656 -22.79 22.68 -2.19
N THR A 657 -23.76 22.66 -3.09
CA THR A 657 -24.26 23.85 -3.78
C THR A 657 -25.62 24.17 -3.20
N VAL A 658 -25.81 25.39 -2.69
CA VAL A 658 -27.12 25.89 -2.28
C VAL A 658 -27.80 26.68 -3.41
N ARG A 659 -29.12 26.82 -3.36
CA ARG A 659 -29.88 27.64 -4.33
C ARG A 659 -29.67 29.13 -4.05
N ASP A 660 -29.71 29.53 -2.77
CA ASP A 660 -29.42 30.88 -2.28
C ASP A 660 -28.39 30.83 -1.14
N ALA A 661 -27.41 31.73 -1.19
CA ALA A 661 -26.38 31.88 -0.16
C ALA A 661 -26.82 32.80 1.01
N SER A 662 -27.88 33.60 0.83
CA SER A 662 -28.42 34.49 1.86
C SER A 662 -29.07 33.73 3.04
N LEU A 663 -29.59 32.53 2.76
CA LEU A 663 -30.27 31.65 3.71
C LEU A 663 -29.30 30.81 4.59
N LEU A 664 -27.99 31.01 4.45
CA LEU A 664 -26.96 30.29 5.22
C LEU A 664 -26.80 30.88 6.63
N ASP A 665 -27.16 30.13 7.67
CA ASP A 665 -26.80 30.50 9.05
C ASP A 665 -25.33 30.22 9.30
N MET A 666 -24.49 31.21 8.99
CA MET A 666 -23.04 31.16 9.22
C MET A 666 -22.67 30.95 10.69
N GLY A 667 -23.52 31.36 11.65
CA GLY A 667 -23.30 31.13 13.08
C GLY A 667 -23.49 29.66 13.45
N ALA A 668 -24.60 29.07 13.00
CA ALA A 668 -24.84 27.64 13.16
C ALA A 668 -23.80 26.79 12.40
N LEU A 669 -23.48 27.13 11.15
CA LEU A 669 -22.46 26.42 10.37
C LEU A 669 -21.07 26.43 11.03
N LEU A 670 -20.67 27.56 11.64
CA LEU A 670 -19.41 27.65 12.39
C LEU A 670 -19.44 26.87 13.72
N SER A 671 -20.62 26.63 14.30
CA SER A 671 -20.79 25.85 15.54
C SER A 671 -20.68 24.33 15.34
N LEU A 672 -20.87 23.85 14.11
CA LEU A 672 -20.88 22.42 13.77
C LEU A 672 -19.47 21.79 13.85
N PRO A 673 -19.34 20.47 14.06
CA PRO A 673 -18.06 19.79 14.35
C PRO A 673 -17.15 19.59 13.11
N HIS A 674 -16.70 20.70 12.56
CA HIS A 674 -15.91 20.81 11.32
C HIS A 674 -14.51 21.40 11.57
N LYS A 675 -13.63 21.41 10.55
CA LYS A 675 -12.24 21.92 10.65
C LYS A 675 -11.95 23.12 9.75
N GLY A 676 -13.00 23.80 9.28
CA GLY A 676 -12.91 24.89 8.32
C GLY A 676 -14.10 24.88 7.37
N LEU A 677 -14.69 26.06 7.19
CA LEU A 677 -15.81 26.37 6.31
C LEU A 677 -15.29 27.34 5.23
N VAL A 678 -15.67 27.11 3.99
CA VAL A 678 -15.42 28.03 2.87
C VAL A 678 -16.74 28.23 2.14
N VAL A 679 -17.14 29.49 1.94
CA VAL A 679 -18.33 29.87 1.17
C VAL A 679 -17.90 30.79 0.04
N GLN A 680 -18.35 30.51 -1.18
CA GLN A 680 -18.04 31.27 -2.39
C GLN A 680 -19.32 31.36 -3.24
N GLY A 681 -20.11 32.41 -2.99
CA GLY A 681 -21.48 32.49 -3.50
C GLY A 681 -22.29 31.28 -3.07
N THR A 682 -23.00 30.65 -4.01
CA THR A 682 -23.80 29.44 -3.80
C THR A 682 -22.99 28.16 -3.47
N ARG A 683 -21.66 28.19 -3.52
CA ARG A 683 -20.82 27.02 -3.22
C ARG A 683 -20.33 27.04 -1.78
N VAL A 684 -20.66 26.00 -1.03
CA VAL A 684 -20.24 25.78 0.36
C VAL A 684 -19.35 24.53 0.44
N GLN A 685 -18.23 24.64 1.15
CA GLN A 685 -17.29 23.54 1.35
C GLN A 685 -16.90 23.40 2.82
N LEU A 686 -17.03 22.19 3.35
CA LEU A 686 -16.84 21.89 4.78
C LEU A 686 -15.73 20.85 4.99
N VAL A 687 -14.72 21.16 5.79
CA VAL A 687 -13.58 20.26 6.03
C VAL A 687 -13.89 19.28 7.17
N CYS A 688 -14.64 18.22 6.85
CA CYS A 688 -15.07 17.19 7.82
C CYS A 688 -13.97 16.15 8.14
N GLY A 689 -12.92 16.06 7.33
CA GLY A 689 -11.97 14.95 7.38
C GLY A 689 -12.58 13.65 6.83
N LEU A 690 -12.10 12.50 7.32
CA LEU A 690 -12.47 11.18 6.78
C LEU A 690 -13.98 10.86 6.84
N HIS A 691 -14.74 11.57 7.67
CA HIS A 691 -16.19 11.43 7.80
C HIS A 691 -16.99 12.12 6.68
N ALA A 692 -16.35 12.80 5.73
CA ALA A 692 -17.05 13.58 4.68
C ALA A 692 -18.03 12.75 3.84
N ALA A 693 -17.71 11.48 3.55
CA ALA A 693 -18.63 10.57 2.86
C ALA A 693 -19.79 10.11 3.74
N GLN A 694 -19.55 9.92 5.04
CA GLN A 694 -20.57 9.50 6.01
C GLN A 694 -21.59 10.63 6.24
N LEU A 695 -21.12 11.87 6.40
CA LEU A 695 -21.98 13.05 6.49
C LEU A 695 -22.79 13.26 5.20
N ARG A 696 -22.20 13.08 4.01
CA ARG A 696 -22.97 13.17 2.76
C ARG A 696 -24.13 12.17 2.76
N HIS A 697 -23.86 10.90 3.06
CA HIS A 697 -24.91 9.88 3.08
C HIS A 697 -25.97 10.10 4.17
N ALA A 698 -25.59 10.63 5.35
CA ALA A 698 -26.55 11.00 6.39
C ALA A 698 -27.46 12.16 5.95
N LEU A 699 -26.90 13.18 5.28
CA LEU A 699 -27.67 14.28 4.69
C LEU A 699 -28.60 13.78 3.56
N GLU A 700 -28.09 12.94 2.65
CA GLU A 700 -28.89 12.36 1.56
C GLU A 700 -30.06 11.52 2.09
N GLN A 701 -29.84 10.73 3.14
CA GLN A 701 -30.90 9.95 3.77
C GLN A 701 -31.94 10.85 4.48
N GLN A 702 -31.51 11.84 5.28
CA GLN A 702 -32.45 12.74 5.95
C GLN A 702 -33.22 13.64 4.97
N LEU A 703 -32.62 14.04 3.85
CA LEU A 703 -33.35 14.77 2.80
C LEU A 703 -34.39 13.89 2.08
N ALA A 704 -34.10 12.60 1.89
CA ALA A 704 -35.08 11.65 1.36
C ALA A 704 -36.22 11.36 2.36
N GLU A 705 -35.94 11.35 3.67
CA GLU A 705 -36.95 11.23 4.74
C GLU A 705 -37.75 12.53 4.96
N MET A 706 -37.25 13.69 4.53
CA MET A 706 -37.91 14.99 4.61
C MET A 706 -38.68 15.39 3.32
N ALA A 707 -38.53 14.65 2.24
CA ALA A 707 -39.24 14.93 0.99
C ALA A 707 -40.75 14.64 1.14
N PRO A 708 -41.65 15.52 0.66
CA PRO A 708 -43.08 15.21 0.60
C PRO A 708 -43.34 14.05 -0.38
N VAL A 709 -44.32 13.22 -0.05
CA VAL A 709 -44.84 12.10 -0.87
C VAL A 709 -45.89 12.61 -1.85
#